data_AF-A0A9D7FKE3-F1
#
_entry.id   AF-A0A9D7FKE3-F1
#
_cell.length_a   1.000
_cell.length_b   1.000
_cell.length_c   1.000
_cell.angle_alpha   90.00
_cell.angle_beta   90.00
_cell.angle_gamma   90.00
#
_symmetry.space_group_name_H-M   'P 1'
#
loop_
_entity.id
_entity.type
_entity.pdbx_description
1 polymer ?
#
loop_
_entity_poly.entity_id
_entity_poly.type
_entity_poly.pdbx_seq_one_letter_code
_entity_poly.pdbx_strand_id
1 'polypeptide(L)'
;MRQCSRSRVNSLRSFACFCTGLLLAFLMWPLASFAQTYINASTPFNWIDASSHTKVGFHTVPVKFNTCGTTPPVLDDTISDLITIGFNFVYGATSYSQVRIETNGRLQFNNASCSAGTQSVGPPQTYTFNYPNGSMNNTMKIFGVDLDPTNLANLPNYPAAASRTSCNGFANCYVSYASIGTAPNRQFVVTWRNVPEWVSFTNTSGSFDLQIILNEDGTFVYQYGSIIHGGTGQSQIGWQLTTSDFSVLTFGAALEPSPNTAILFYKPSVPPIAEYRLDEGAWVPGAAGQVADSSASLRHGTALGLAQTLAGGKVCRGGGMPGNASAATVDAIRTGIRFSDASVNLLGQGTIAFWYKSASAWAGGPAAQLLDATLVNGTWFSLTRTAGGTLYFAATDSTGIVRSVETGAQVFAADTWVHVAVTWNFNALPAANQDALRIYINAGAPSSSLFTSSGTLATTLDYLYLGDNPSGFTAPKGSINGVAGVVDELRIYNAELNAAQIVVARDATHPCPVLFIDHFDIQHASWTGPTCAPGTVTVRACANPSCSALYSSGVVAILSSAGATTIWDAASGGTALVIGNGQSSASKNFFTAAGVASFGATGTVTPASPSTCSRSGVTVACNWTATNSGLVLTVPNSGVIVGGKPVAVSVQAVEASGPTPGAACVPVKGLAGAGLKVSATPVVPASFAGTSMSAGVTVGGPPQAANASAGAYVDLPGVLPGANNIAGLAFDANASTLLWIKHMDTGQWTLSARLDKSATALHPALSLPGSASVIVVPVGFGVAAATVTAGAGVQTDCASSPTAVCDATAGAAARLASAGDSFGNTVIAALWTSDADSELSDNPVAPSYAGAVTLAPVLVAPAGGNAGTLGTTNLPLVAGTGAVAAQQWTQSGALRINASGIYLAQNVVGQSAVLARFSPHHLETVLTTHGCGNFTYSAQPITALTVRAMDGATTSALTPNYKGSFARTVTVTDGNGSTSGTFSANVIPAASFTSGSALASPVFSFTSPTSAPLTLKLRAADAEVSSAGYAEASEEIRSGRVQLGNANGSELLNLPLDLRLQYWASAALGWQNNAQDTCTLINASDFAFAFPGAGNTLAACETAITIGGAVPNYTATLTRPGVGNSGWTDITLNLDTVASGNRCTTLGPAGSAATTVNSPWLRFNWKGSIGNPSARATFGVYKSGPIIHRREMY
;
A
#
# COMPACT_ATOMS: atom_id res chain seq x y z
N MET A 1 64.13 24.05 2.62
CA MET A 1 64.74 24.45 3.91
C MET A 1 63.62 24.56 4.94
N ARG A 2 63.67 23.70 5.97
CA ARG A 2 62.99 23.62 7.30
C ARG A 2 61.59 24.26 7.50
N GLN A 3 60.61 23.70 8.22
CA GLN A 3 60.20 22.37 8.72
C GLN A 3 58.86 22.56 9.48
N CYS A 4 57.90 21.64 9.34
CA CYS A 4 56.90 21.11 10.31
C CYS A 4 55.88 21.96 11.14
N SER A 5 54.58 21.66 10.88
CA SER A 5 53.55 21.01 11.76
C SER A 5 52.70 21.73 12.86
N ARG A 6 51.36 21.57 12.70
CA ARG A 6 50.28 21.10 13.63
C ARG A 6 49.70 21.95 14.83
N SER A 7 48.41 22.31 14.68
CA SER A 7 47.18 21.84 15.41
C SER A 7 46.63 22.43 16.74
N ARG A 8 45.29 22.68 16.75
CA ARG A 8 44.21 22.53 17.81
C ARG A 8 44.13 23.52 19.00
N VAL A 9 43.01 23.86 19.70
CA VAL A 9 41.52 23.74 19.70
C VAL A 9 40.95 24.48 20.98
N ASN A 10 39.71 25.04 20.92
CA ASN A 10 38.66 25.27 21.98
C ASN A 10 38.53 26.49 22.97
N SER A 11 37.26 26.98 23.00
CA SER A 11 36.29 27.21 24.11
C SER A 11 36.13 28.53 24.90
N LEU A 12 34.97 29.18 24.66
CA LEU A 12 33.86 29.58 25.56
C LEU A 12 34.08 29.78 27.07
N ARG A 13 33.63 30.96 27.59
CA ARG A 13 32.79 31.11 28.81
C ARG A 13 32.20 32.53 28.95
N SER A 14 30.98 32.57 29.49
CA SER A 14 30.34 33.68 30.25
C SER A 14 29.63 34.79 29.48
N PHE A 15 28.29 34.82 29.50
CA PHE A 15 27.51 36.02 29.82
C PHE A 15 26.06 35.62 30.20
N ALA A 16 25.71 35.84 31.47
CA ALA A 16 24.39 35.64 32.06
C ALA A 16 24.02 36.89 32.88
N CYS A 17 22.71 37.11 33.04
CA CYS A 17 22.06 38.14 33.85
C CYS A 17 22.06 39.57 33.30
N PHE A 18 21.01 39.94 32.55
CA PHE A 18 20.20 41.15 32.76
C PHE A 18 19.07 41.18 31.71
N CYS A 19 17.88 40.66 32.02
CA CYS A 19 16.61 41.00 31.34
C CYS A 19 15.45 40.21 32.00
N THR A 20 15.08 40.61 33.21
CA THR A 20 14.04 39.94 34.03
C THR A 20 13.06 40.96 34.63
N GLY A 21 12.39 41.77 33.81
CA GLY A 21 11.54 42.84 34.39
C GLY A 21 10.36 43.40 33.60
N LEU A 22 10.12 43.08 32.33
CA LEU A 22 9.10 43.81 31.55
C LEU A 22 8.25 42.98 30.59
N LEU A 23 8.08 41.69 30.89
CA LEU A 23 7.32 40.74 30.05
C LEU A 23 6.21 40.01 30.84
N LEU A 24 5.58 40.70 31.80
CA LEU A 24 4.69 40.07 32.79
C LEU A 24 3.25 40.61 32.82
N ALA A 25 2.74 41.24 31.74
CA ALA A 25 1.40 41.85 31.79
C ALA A 25 0.44 41.56 30.62
N PHE A 26 0.73 40.65 29.67
CA PHE A 26 -0.20 40.33 28.56
C PHE A 26 -0.36 38.84 28.23
N LEU A 27 -0.11 37.94 29.20
CA LEU A 27 -0.37 36.51 29.05
C LEU A 27 -1.32 36.04 30.15
N MET A 28 -2.59 36.42 30.06
CA MET A 28 -3.66 35.75 30.78
C MET A 28 -4.91 35.68 29.91
N TRP A 29 -4.98 34.62 29.10
CA TRP A 29 -6.19 33.85 28.79
C TRP A 29 -5.77 32.37 28.65
N PRO A 30 -6.36 31.43 29.42
CA PRO A 30 -5.98 30.03 29.33
C PRO A 30 -6.69 29.40 28.13
N LEU A 31 -5.94 29.07 27.08
CA LEU A 31 -6.36 28.09 26.08
C LEU A 31 -6.10 26.70 26.67
N ALA A 32 -7.12 25.86 26.76
CA ALA A 32 -6.98 24.46 27.12
C ALA A 32 -6.09 23.75 26.08
N SER A 33 -4.97 23.16 26.52
CA SER A 33 -4.08 22.39 25.64
C SER A 33 -4.53 20.94 25.57
N PHE A 34 -4.68 20.41 24.35
CA PHE A 34 -4.93 19.00 24.09
C PHE A 34 -3.60 18.26 23.85
N ALA A 35 -3.59 16.96 24.12
CA ALA A 35 -2.49 16.04 23.91
C ALA A 35 -1.90 16.10 22.47
N GLN A 36 -0.58 16.19 22.34
CA GLN A 36 0.12 16.44 21.07
C GLN A 36 1.02 15.29 20.60
N THR A 37 1.06 14.14 21.26
CA THR A 37 1.91 13.01 20.79
C THR A 37 1.17 11.69 20.65
N TYR A 38 0.37 11.30 21.63
CA TYR A 38 -0.38 10.04 21.58
C TYR A 38 -1.88 10.29 21.45
N ILE A 39 -2.54 9.51 20.59
CA ILE A 39 -4.00 9.35 20.61
C ILE A 39 -4.35 7.99 21.20
N ASN A 40 -5.63 7.78 21.49
CA ASN A 40 -6.10 6.53 22.07
C ASN A 40 -7.30 5.97 21.31
N ALA A 41 -7.45 4.65 21.37
CA ALA A 41 -8.60 3.91 20.86
C ALA A 41 -8.94 2.74 21.81
N SER A 42 -10.18 2.28 21.77
CA SER A 42 -10.54 1.01 22.40
C SER A 42 -9.80 -0.14 21.71
N THR A 43 -9.36 -1.13 22.47
CA THR A 43 -8.68 -2.33 21.96
C THR A 43 -9.24 -3.58 22.64
N PRO A 44 -9.19 -4.78 22.03
CA PRO A 44 -9.66 -6.00 22.68
C PRO A 44 -8.98 -6.21 24.04
N PHE A 45 -9.80 -6.45 25.06
CA PHE A 45 -9.31 -6.85 26.38
C PHE A 45 -8.75 -8.28 26.32
N ASN A 46 -7.49 -8.42 26.67
CA ASN A 46 -6.73 -9.67 26.66
C ASN A 46 -5.82 -9.70 27.89
N TRP A 47 -6.39 -10.03 29.04
CA TRP A 47 -5.67 -10.02 30.31
C TRP A 47 -4.45 -10.95 30.28
N ILE A 48 -3.27 -10.41 30.58
CA ILE A 48 -2.04 -11.21 30.66
C ILE A 48 -1.95 -11.82 32.05
N ASP A 49 -1.82 -13.15 32.16
CA ASP A 49 -1.66 -13.79 33.46
C ASP A 49 -0.32 -13.39 34.10
N ALA A 50 -0.39 -12.56 35.14
CA ALA A 50 0.76 -12.07 35.87
C ALA A 50 1.19 -12.98 37.03
N SER A 51 0.61 -14.18 37.19
CA SER A 51 0.91 -15.11 38.29
C SER A 51 2.42 -15.41 38.40
N SER A 52 3.09 -15.61 37.26
CA SER A 52 4.52 -15.92 37.14
C SER A 52 5.45 -14.69 37.05
N HIS A 53 4.89 -13.47 36.96
CA HIS A 53 5.67 -12.23 36.86
C HIS A 53 6.46 -11.93 38.14
N THR A 54 7.57 -11.20 38.01
CA THR A 54 8.43 -10.82 39.15
C THR A 54 7.67 -9.86 40.06
N LYS A 55 7.46 -10.24 41.33
CA LYS A 55 6.75 -9.41 42.31
C LYS A 55 7.66 -8.34 42.89
N VAL A 56 7.10 -7.15 43.15
CA VAL A 56 7.81 -6.02 43.77
C VAL A 56 7.21 -5.73 45.14
N GLY A 57 8.05 -5.66 46.16
CA GLY A 57 7.71 -5.31 47.54
C GLY A 57 8.89 -4.63 48.23
N PHE A 58 8.82 -4.48 49.55
CA PHE A 58 9.85 -3.82 50.37
C PHE A 58 11.23 -4.54 50.36
N HIS A 59 11.24 -5.87 50.26
CA HIS A 59 12.44 -6.71 50.36
C HIS A 59 12.59 -7.71 49.21
N THR A 60 11.97 -7.44 48.06
CA THR A 60 12.09 -8.29 46.88
C THR A 60 13.42 -8.04 46.15
N VAL A 61 13.92 -9.07 45.45
CA VAL A 61 15.14 -9.03 44.63
C VAL A 61 14.74 -9.47 43.22
N PRO A 62 15.23 -8.83 42.14
CA PRO A 62 16.26 -7.78 42.11
C PRO A 62 15.76 -6.36 42.35
N VAL A 63 14.44 -6.12 42.32
CA VAL A 63 13.82 -4.80 42.44
C VAL A 63 12.97 -4.75 43.70
N LYS A 64 13.06 -3.67 44.46
CA LYS A 64 12.18 -3.37 45.61
C LYS A 64 11.58 -1.98 45.53
N PHE A 65 10.55 -1.74 46.34
CA PHE A 65 10.04 -0.40 46.64
C PHE A 65 10.93 0.30 47.67
N ASN A 66 11.18 1.59 47.44
CA ASN A 66 11.98 2.47 48.27
C ASN A 66 11.13 3.62 48.81
N THR A 67 11.69 4.35 49.78
CA THR A 67 11.04 5.51 50.39
C THR A 67 10.64 6.56 49.35
N CYS A 68 9.35 6.80 49.26
CA CYS A 68 8.75 7.94 48.61
C CYS A 68 7.36 8.12 49.21
N GLY A 69 6.96 9.34 49.59
CA GLY A 69 5.73 9.58 50.35
C GLY A 69 5.70 8.93 51.73
N THR A 70 5.58 7.61 51.80
CA THR A 70 5.74 6.80 53.02
C THR A 70 7.08 6.03 53.04
N THR A 71 7.33 5.32 54.14
CA THR A 71 8.54 4.52 54.35
C THR A 71 8.19 3.03 54.42
N PRO A 72 8.77 2.18 53.54
CA PRO A 72 8.63 0.73 53.63
C PRO A 72 8.92 0.18 55.05
N PRO A 73 8.16 -0.81 55.58
CA PRO A 73 7.33 -1.77 54.84
C PRO A 73 5.92 -1.30 54.47
N VAL A 74 5.52 -0.08 54.84
CA VAL A 74 4.33 0.56 54.24
C VAL A 74 4.67 0.90 52.80
N LEU A 75 3.94 0.30 51.86
CA LEU A 75 4.19 0.43 50.43
C LEU A 75 3.31 1.49 49.77
N ASP A 76 2.31 2.01 50.46
CA ASP A 76 1.56 3.18 50.02
C ASP A 76 2.49 4.34 49.61
N ASP A 77 2.18 5.04 48.53
CA ASP A 77 3.00 6.12 47.96
C ASP A 77 4.46 5.82 47.56
N THR A 78 4.91 4.56 47.57
CA THR A 78 6.32 4.21 47.34
C THR A 78 6.70 4.02 45.86
N ILE A 79 8.00 4.12 45.57
CA ILE A 79 8.55 3.97 44.20
C ILE A 79 9.61 2.88 44.11
N SER A 80 9.64 2.12 43.02
CA SER A 80 10.58 1.02 42.81
C SER A 80 12.01 1.49 42.48
N ASP A 81 12.98 0.58 42.59
CA ASP A 81 14.26 0.65 41.87
C ASP A 81 14.05 0.77 40.34
N LEU A 82 15.11 1.09 39.58
CA LEU A 82 15.07 1.07 38.12
C LEU A 82 14.89 -0.35 37.61
N ILE A 83 13.93 -0.54 36.71
CA ILE A 83 13.60 -1.82 36.10
C ILE A 83 13.99 -1.78 34.63
N THR A 84 14.67 -2.81 34.15
CA THR A 84 15.03 -2.93 32.73
C THR A 84 13.82 -3.41 31.93
N ILE A 85 13.48 -2.70 30.86
CA ILE A 85 12.30 -2.98 30.01
C ILE A 85 12.53 -4.21 29.11
N GLY A 86 13.80 -4.50 28.77
CA GLY A 86 14.18 -5.61 27.88
C GLY A 86 14.23 -5.25 26.39
N PHE A 87 13.84 -4.02 26.05
CA PHE A 87 13.97 -3.38 24.74
C PHE A 87 13.98 -1.85 24.91
N ASN A 88 14.27 -1.12 23.84
CA ASN A 88 14.23 0.34 23.82
C ASN A 88 12.80 0.82 23.54
N PHE A 89 12.09 1.24 24.58
CA PHE A 89 10.75 1.80 24.44
C PHE A 89 10.83 3.29 24.10
N VAL A 90 10.17 3.72 23.02
CA VAL A 90 10.14 5.14 22.60
C VAL A 90 8.93 5.83 23.21
N TYR A 91 9.16 6.67 24.24
CA TYR A 91 8.13 7.50 24.84
C TYR A 91 8.33 8.97 24.45
N GLY A 92 7.39 9.54 23.69
CA GLY A 92 7.59 10.84 23.06
C GLY A 92 8.73 10.79 22.04
N ALA A 93 9.64 11.76 22.04
CA ALA A 93 10.84 11.71 21.19
C ALA A 93 12.02 10.94 21.84
N THR A 94 11.86 10.43 23.07
CA THR A 94 12.96 9.88 23.86
C THR A 94 12.89 8.36 23.94
N SER A 95 14.03 7.69 23.80
CA SER A 95 14.15 6.26 23.98
C SER A 95 14.56 5.92 25.41
N TYR A 96 13.83 5.01 26.04
CA TYR A 96 14.06 4.54 27.40
C TYR A 96 14.26 3.03 27.40
N SER A 97 15.30 2.57 28.09
CA SER A 97 15.55 1.15 28.35
C SER A 97 15.17 0.74 29.78
N GLN A 98 14.80 1.72 30.62
CA GLN A 98 14.48 1.54 32.02
C GLN A 98 13.27 2.35 32.45
N VAL A 99 12.55 1.87 33.46
CA VAL A 99 11.34 2.49 34.03
C VAL A 99 11.28 2.26 35.54
N ARG A 100 10.55 3.11 36.27
CA ARG A 100 10.17 2.86 37.68
C ARG A 100 8.66 2.67 37.79
N ILE A 101 8.26 1.84 38.74
CA ILE A 101 6.85 1.65 39.13
C ILE A 101 6.62 2.42 40.42
N GLU A 102 5.55 3.20 40.48
CA GLU A 102 5.05 3.83 41.71
C GLU A 102 3.71 3.18 42.06
N THR A 103 3.47 2.97 43.37
CA THR A 103 2.39 2.11 43.85
C THR A 103 1.00 2.60 43.49
N ASN A 104 0.81 3.91 43.35
CA ASN A 104 -0.43 4.60 42.94
C ASN A 104 -0.69 4.54 41.42
N GLY A 105 -0.40 3.40 40.80
CA GLY A 105 -0.78 3.13 39.41
C GLY A 105 0.02 3.91 38.38
N ARG A 106 1.30 4.22 38.64
CA ARG A 106 2.13 5.05 37.74
C ARG A 106 3.42 4.36 37.28
N LEU A 107 3.75 4.53 35.99
CA LEU A 107 5.10 4.29 35.46
C LEU A 107 5.83 5.61 35.21
N GLN A 108 7.13 5.62 35.49
CA GLN A 108 7.96 6.82 35.40
C GLN A 108 9.24 6.57 34.61
N PHE A 109 9.48 7.40 33.59
CA PHE A 109 10.65 7.31 32.71
C PHE A 109 11.63 8.43 33.05
N ASN A 110 12.80 8.07 33.59
CA ASN A 110 13.79 9.02 34.10
C ASN A 110 13.19 10.10 35.04
N ASN A 111 12.16 9.71 35.79
CA ASN A 111 11.47 10.53 36.76
C ASN A 111 11.38 9.73 38.07
N ALA A 112 11.76 10.37 39.19
CA ALA A 112 11.74 9.80 40.54
C ALA A 112 10.87 10.62 41.50
N SER A 113 10.11 11.60 41.00
CA SER A 113 9.20 12.42 41.79
C SER A 113 8.01 11.57 42.26
N CYS A 114 7.77 11.60 43.56
CA CYS A 114 6.58 11.06 44.21
C CYS A 114 6.46 11.74 45.57
N SER A 115 5.26 11.79 46.12
CA SER A 115 4.94 12.40 47.40
C SER A 115 3.90 11.53 48.08
N ALA A 116 3.67 11.79 49.37
CA ALA A 116 2.54 11.15 50.04
C ALA A 116 1.23 11.64 49.40
N GLY A 117 0.22 10.77 49.36
CA GLY A 117 -1.17 11.14 49.17
C GLY A 117 -1.60 12.18 50.21
N THR A 118 -2.75 12.82 50.01
CA THR A 118 -3.17 13.96 50.84
C THR A 118 -3.51 13.51 52.28
N GLN A 119 -2.52 13.57 53.19
CA GLN A 119 -2.57 13.05 54.57
C GLN A 119 -3.63 13.68 55.50
N SER A 120 -4.38 14.70 55.08
CA SER A 120 -5.15 15.56 55.99
C SER A 120 -6.67 15.48 55.94
N VAL A 121 -7.29 14.75 55.00
CA VAL A 121 -8.76 14.79 54.85
C VAL A 121 -9.26 13.42 54.37
N GLY A 122 -9.98 12.69 55.23
CA GLY A 122 -10.92 11.68 54.75
C GLY A 122 -11.92 12.30 53.75
N PRO A 123 -12.75 11.49 53.11
CA PRO A 123 -13.23 11.65 51.74
C PRO A 123 -13.36 13.10 51.18
N PRO A 124 -12.79 13.39 49.97
CA PRO A 124 -12.28 12.42 48.99
C PRO A 124 -10.76 12.20 48.99
N GLN A 125 -10.36 10.92 48.89
CA GLN A 125 -8.98 10.48 48.63
C GLN A 125 -8.53 11.03 47.28
N THR A 126 -7.52 11.89 47.26
CA THR A 126 -7.00 12.45 46.00
C THR A 126 -5.50 12.37 45.99
N TYR A 127 -4.97 11.86 44.87
CA TYR A 127 -3.54 11.87 44.62
C TYR A 127 -3.05 13.29 44.34
N THR A 128 -1.95 13.70 44.96
CA THR A 128 -1.55 15.12 45.04
C THR A 128 -1.03 15.70 43.72
N PHE A 129 -0.61 14.87 42.76
CA PHE A 129 -0.09 15.32 41.46
C PHE A 129 -1.03 15.03 40.29
N ASN A 130 -1.84 16.02 39.93
CA ASN A 130 -2.68 15.99 38.72
C ASN A 130 -1.88 16.36 37.47
N TYR A 131 -2.20 15.77 36.31
CA TYR A 131 -1.75 16.26 35.01
C TYR A 131 -2.55 17.52 34.61
N PRO A 132 -1.90 18.56 34.05
CA PRO A 132 -0.45 18.67 33.88
C PRO A 132 0.27 19.16 35.14
N ASN A 133 1.43 18.58 35.48
CA ASN A 133 2.31 19.07 36.55
C ASN A 133 3.78 18.85 36.21
N GLY A 134 4.68 19.80 36.45
CA GLY A 134 6.10 19.66 36.10
C GLY A 134 6.78 18.43 36.73
N SER A 135 6.35 18.02 37.93
CA SER A 135 6.81 16.81 38.62
C SER A 135 6.36 15.52 37.94
N MET A 136 5.37 15.60 37.05
CA MET A 136 4.75 14.51 36.30
C MET A 136 5.24 14.43 34.84
N ASN A 137 6.34 15.11 34.49
CA ASN A 137 6.92 14.94 33.16
C ASN A 137 7.46 13.51 32.97
N ASN A 138 7.24 12.94 31.79
CA ASN A 138 7.61 11.57 31.44
C ASN A 138 6.95 10.49 32.34
N THR A 139 5.66 10.60 32.62
CA THR A 139 4.91 9.61 33.41
C THR A 139 3.64 9.09 32.72
N MET A 140 3.28 7.83 33.02
CA MET A 140 2.05 7.16 32.60
C MET A 140 1.25 6.75 33.83
N LYS A 141 -0.05 7.08 33.88
CA LYS A 141 -0.91 6.84 35.04
C LYS A 141 -2.16 6.07 34.59
N ILE A 142 -2.26 4.81 34.98
CA ILE A 142 -3.40 3.94 34.61
C ILE A 142 -4.62 4.20 35.48
N PHE A 143 -4.40 4.51 36.75
CA PHE A 143 -5.47 4.78 37.70
C PHE A 143 -4.88 5.54 38.90
N GLY A 144 -4.90 6.87 38.87
CA GLY A 144 -4.28 7.70 39.91
C GLY A 144 -5.17 7.91 41.12
N VAL A 145 -5.33 6.86 41.93
CA VAL A 145 -5.87 6.90 43.31
C VAL A 145 -4.79 6.41 44.27
N ASP A 146 -5.05 6.51 45.58
CA ASP A 146 -4.19 6.01 46.67
C ASP A 146 -4.15 4.47 46.69
N LEU A 147 -3.49 3.82 45.73
CA LEU A 147 -3.36 2.37 45.68
C LEU A 147 -2.29 1.87 46.65
N ASP A 148 -2.68 0.91 47.49
CA ASP A 148 -1.88 0.48 48.62
C ASP A 148 -1.62 -1.04 48.60
N PRO A 149 -0.46 -1.47 48.06
CA PRO A 149 -0.07 -2.87 48.04
C PRO A 149 0.59 -3.35 49.34
N THR A 150 0.48 -2.60 50.44
CA THR A 150 1.01 -3.02 51.75
C THR A 150 0.31 -4.31 52.17
N ASN A 151 1.09 -5.34 52.53
CA ASN A 151 0.56 -6.65 52.87
C ASN A 151 0.86 -7.09 54.31
N LEU A 152 -0.02 -7.93 54.85
CA LEU A 152 0.04 -8.40 56.23
C LEU A 152 1.23 -9.31 56.53
N ALA A 153 1.82 -9.95 55.51
CA ALA A 153 3.04 -10.74 55.67
C ALA A 153 4.26 -9.87 56.05
N ASN A 154 4.30 -8.63 55.56
CA ASN A 154 5.37 -7.67 55.86
C ASN A 154 5.04 -6.73 57.02
N LEU A 155 3.77 -6.39 57.21
CA LEU A 155 3.32 -5.51 58.29
C LEU A 155 2.04 -6.05 58.95
N PRO A 156 2.16 -6.90 59.99
CA PRO A 156 1.02 -7.45 60.70
C PRO A 156 0.17 -6.33 61.32
N ASN A 157 -1.16 -6.40 61.14
CA ASN A 157 -2.15 -5.41 61.60
C ASN A 157 -2.25 -4.11 60.80
N TYR A 158 -1.74 -4.05 59.57
CA TYR A 158 -1.90 -2.86 58.72
C TYR A 158 -3.33 -2.73 58.13
N PRO A 159 -3.91 -1.51 58.03
CA PRO A 159 -3.44 -0.26 58.65
C PRO A 159 -3.70 -0.19 60.16
N ALA A 160 -4.71 -0.91 60.65
CA ALA A 160 -4.96 -1.10 62.08
C ALA A 160 -5.44 -2.53 62.40
N ALA A 161 -5.23 -2.98 63.65
CA ALA A 161 -5.61 -4.34 64.07
C ALA A 161 -7.12 -4.65 63.93
N ALA A 162 -7.97 -3.63 64.05
CA ALA A 162 -9.43 -3.75 63.98
C ALA A 162 -9.98 -3.74 62.54
N SER A 163 -9.22 -3.26 61.57
CA SER A 163 -9.59 -3.24 60.14
C SER A 163 -8.33 -3.43 59.31
N ARG A 164 -8.02 -4.69 59.02
CA ARG A 164 -6.81 -5.08 58.29
C ARG A 164 -7.06 -5.05 56.79
N THR A 165 -6.01 -4.74 56.02
CA THR A 165 -6.04 -4.86 54.56
C THR A 165 -6.38 -6.29 54.12
N SER A 166 -7.08 -6.40 52.99
CA SER A 166 -7.35 -7.68 52.32
C SER A 166 -6.10 -8.27 51.65
N CYS A 167 -5.04 -7.47 51.53
CA CYS A 167 -3.74 -7.88 50.98
C CYS A 167 -2.97 -8.74 52.01
N ASN A 168 -3.16 -10.06 51.99
CA ASN A 168 -2.52 -10.98 52.95
C ASN A 168 -1.05 -11.25 52.59
N GLY A 169 -0.71 -11.24 51.31
CA GLY A 169 0.63 -11.43 50.78
C GLY A 169 0.61 -11.59 49.26
N PHE A 170 1.76 -11.88 48.66
CA PHE A 170 1.88 -12.02 47.19
C PHE A 170 1.05 -13.15 46.57
N ALA A 171 0.44 -14.03 47.37
CA ALA A 171 -0.50 -15.03 46.88
C ALA A 171 -1.84 -14.42 46.45
N ASN A 172 -2.24 -13.29 47.03
CA ASN A 172 -3.57 -12.71 46.79
C ASN A 172 -3.57 -11.23 46.41
N CYS A 173 -2.48 -10.49 46.60
CA CYS A 173 -2.39 -9.09 46.20
C CYS A 173 -0.92 -8.69 45.97
N TYR A 174 -0.61 -8.05 44.83
CA TYR A 174 0.76 -7.70 44.46
C TYR A 174 0.86 -6.67 43.34
N VAL A 175 2.02 -6.01 43.28
CA VAL A 175 2.53 -5.35 42.07
C VAL A 175 3.61 -6.24 41.45
N SER A 176 3.59 -6.40 40.12
CA SER A 176 4.56 -7.26 39.43
C SER A 176 4.91 -6.77 38.03
N TYR A 177 6.03 -7.24 37.49
CA TYR A 177 6.44 -6.93 36.12
C TYR A 177 7.07 -8.12 35.39
N ALA A 178 7.02 -8.09 34.05
CA ALA A 178 7.75 -9.01 33.18
C ALA A 178 8.00 -8.41 31.79
N SER A 179 9.12 -8.78 31.17
CA SER A 179 9.34 -8.63 29.72
C SER A 179 9.02 -9.96 29.04
N ILE A 180 8.10 -9.96 28.08
CA ILE A 180 7.62 -11.14 27.37
C ILE A 180 7.73 -10.97 25.85
N GLY A 181 7.56 -12.07 25.11
CA GLY A 181 7.62 -12.08 23.65
C GLY A 181 9.04 -12.10 23.07
N THR A 182 9.14 -12.01 21.75
CA THR A 182 10.39 -11.98 20.98
C THR A 182 10.39 -10.80 20.01
N ALA A 183 11.57 -10.28 19.68
CA ALA A 183 11.69 -9.15 18.76
C ALA A 183 11.11 -9.53 17.38
N PRO A 184 10.39 -8.62 16.70
CA PRO A 184 10.15 -7.21 17.03
C PRO A 184 8.87 -6.94 17.85
N ASN A 185 8.26 -7.96 18.47
CA ASN A 185 6.96 -7.87 19.16
C ASN A 185 7.08 -8.11 20.66
N ARG A 186 8.16 -7.61 21.31
CA ARG A 186 8.30 -7.73 22.77
C ARG A 186 7.32 -6.82 23.49
N GLN A 187 6.95 -7.23 24.70
CA GLN A 187 6.09 -6.45 25.59
C GLN A 187 6.70 -6.36 26.98
N PHE A 188 6.53 -5.23 27.65
CA PHE A 188 6.83 -5.05 29.07
C PHE A 188 5.54 -4.80 29.83
N VAL A 189 5.18 -5.71 30.72
CA VAL A 189 3.89 -5.74 31.41
C VAL A 189 4.11 -5.40 32.87
N VAL A 190 3.38 -4.42 33.39
CA VAL A 190 3.27 -4.11 34.82
C VAL A 190 1.84 -4.35 35.28
N THR A 191 1.67 -5.08 36.38
CA THR A 191 0.35 -5.48 36.89
C THR A 191 0.19 -5.12 38.36
N TRP A 192 -0.90 -4.42 38.68
CA TRP A 192 -1.47 -4.34 40.02
C TRP A 192 -2.59 -5.38 40.09
N ARG A 193 -2.42 -6.42 40.90
CA ARG A 193 -3.37 -7.52 41.04
C ARG A 193 -4.02 -7.43 42.41
N ASN A 194 -5.35 -7.27 42.42
CA ASN A 194 -6.17 -7.22 43.63
C ASN A 194 -5.62 -6.25 44.69
N VAL A 195 -5.07 -5.11 44.24
CA VAL A 195 -4.48 -4.11 45.12
C VAL A 195 -5.60 -3.24 45.69
N PRO A 196 -5.76 -3.11 47.02
CA PRO A 196 -6.76 -2.22 47.60
C PRO A 196 -6.32 -0.76 47.51
N GLU A 197 -7.24 0.16 47.77
CA GLU A 197 -6.90 1.57 47.99
C GLU A 197 -6.80 1.90 49.48
N TRP A 198 -5.95 2.85 49.82
CA TRP A 198 -5.89 3.46 51.13
C TRP A 198 -7.05 4.45 51.29
N VAL A 199 -7.80 4.32 52.40
CA VAL A 199 -8.99 5.14 52.67
C VAL A 199 -8.73 6.09 53.83
N SER A 200 -8.12 5.59 54.90
CA SER A 200 -7.71 6.34 56.08
C SER A 200 -6.63 5.58 56.86
N PHE A 201 -6.04 6.21 57.87
CA PHE A 201 -5.07 5.56 58.76
C PHE A 201 -5.64 4.35 59.54
N THR A 202 -6.96 4.12 59.49
CA THR A 202 -7.60 2.93 60.08
C THR A 202 -8.20 1.99 59.04
N ASN A 203 -8.16 2.28 57.74
CA ASN A 203 -8.89 1.49 56.76
C ASN A 203 -8.29 1.52 55.34
N THR A 204 -8.29 0.35 54.69
CA THR A 204 -8.10 0.16 53.24
C THR A 204 -9.36 -0.51 52.69
N SER A 205 -9.73 -0.23 51.44
CA SER A 205 -10.96 -0.77 50.85
C SER A 205 -10.78 -1.09 49.38
N GLY A 206 -11.76 -1.75 48.77
CA GLY A 206 -11.77 -2.02 47.34
C GLY A 206 -10.73 -3.04 46.87
N SER A 207 -10.62 -3.16 45.55
CA SER A 207 -9.68 -4.04 44.87
C SER A 207 -9.53 -3.64 43.40
N PHE A 208 -8.29 -3.50 42.95
CA PHE A 208 -7.95 -3.07 41.60
C PHE A 208 -7.08 -4.10 40.89
N ASP A 209 -7.58 -4.58 39.75
CA ASP A 209 -6.83 -5.32 38.74
C ASP A 209 -6.51 -4.40 37.55
N LEU A 210 -5.25 -3.97 37.44
CA LEU A 210 -4.78 -3.02 36.42
C LEU A 210 -3.53 -3.54 35.72
N GLN A 211 -3.42 -3.34 34.40
CA GLN A 211 -2.19 -3.59 33.64
C GLN A 211 -1.77 -2.43 32.74
N ILE A 212 -0.51 -2.02 32.85
CA ILE A 212 0.16 -1.21 31.83
C ILE A 212 1.05 -2.13 31.00
N ILE A 213 0.89 -2.11 29.69
CA ILE A 213 1.67 -2.91 28.74
C ILE A 213 2.38 -1.95 27.79
N LEU A 214 3.71 -1.96 27.77
CA LEU A 214 4.51 -1.25 26.78
C LEU A 214 4.85 -2.21 25.64
N ASN A 215 4.59 -1.82 24.40
CA ASN A 215 4.93 -2.62 23.22
C ASN A 215 6.23 -2.10 22.59
N GLU A 216 7.00 -2.99 21.98
CA GLU A 216 8.27 -2.68 21.32
C GLU A 216 8.14 -1.65 20.17
N ASP A 217 6.98 -1.57 19.53
CA ASP A 217 6.64 -0.61 18.48
C ASP A 217 6.40 0.84 18.99
N GLY A 218 6.47 1.06 20.30
CA GLY A 218 6.26 2.37 20.93
C GLY A 218 4.78 2.68 21.27
N THR A 219 3.87 1.75 21.05
CA THR A 219 2.50 1.81 21.57
C THR A 219 2.43 1.30 23.02
N PHE A 220 1.38 1.67 23.76
CA PHE A 220 1.15 1.13 25.10
C PHE A 220 -0.34 0.94 25.38
N VAL A 221 -0.68 -0.03 26.23
CA VAL A 221 -2.06 -0.42 26.54
C VAL A 221 -2.31 -0.29 28.04
N TYR A 222 -3.45 0.26 28.41
CA TYR A 222 -4.02 0.14 29.76
C TYR A 222 -5.14 -0.90 29.73
N GLN A 223 -5.09 -1.91 30.59
CA GLN A 223 -6.18 -2.88 30.77
C GLN A 223 -6.75 -2.81 32.18
N TYR A 224 -8.08 -2.93 32.26
CA TYR A 224 -8.86 -2.88 33.48
C TYR A 224 -9.55 -4.23 33.66
N GLY A 225 -9.12 -5.00 34.66
CA GLY A 225 -9.72 -6.27 35.04
C GLY A 225 -10.94 -6.05 35.94
N SER A 226 -11.01 -6.77 37.07
CA SER A 226 -12.00 -6.48 38.11
C SER A 226 -11.60 -5.23 38.88
N ILE A 227 -12.51 -4.26 38.95
CA ILE A 227 -12.35 -3.06 39.77
C ILE A 227 -13.51 -2.98 40.74
N ILE A 228 -13.19 -2.83 42.02
CA ILE A 228 -14.13 -2.62 43.11
C ILE A 228 -13.66 -1.36 43.84
N HIS A 229 -14.29 -0.23 43.56
CA HIS A 229 -14.00 1.01 44.27
C HIS A 229 -14.50 0.95 45.72
N GLY A 230 -13.62 1.26 46.66
CA GLY A 230 -13.89 1.16 48.10
C GLY A 230 -13.98 2.50 48.84
N GLY A 231 -13.57 3.59 48.20
CA GLY A 231 -13.47 4.95 48.72
C GLY A 231 -14.30 5.95 47.91
N THR A 232 -14.04 7.25 48.10
CA THR A 232 -14.75 8.33 47.38
C THR A 232 -13.81 9.17 46.51
N GLY A 233 -12.58 8.72 46.32
CA GLY A 233 -11.58 9.39 45.49
C GLY A 233 -11.93 9.37 44.02
N GLN A 234 -11.48 10.38 43.27
CA GLN A 234 -11.58 10.42 41.82
C GLN A 234 -10.22 10.17 41.19
N SER A 235 -10.13 9.17 40.32
CA SER A 235 -8.89 8.80 39.64
C SER A 235 -8.60 9.75 38.48
N GLN A 236 -7.32 10.00 38.22
CA GLN A 236 -6.88 10.56 36.96
C GLN A 236 -6.22 9.45 36.13
N ILE A 237 -6.63 9.32 34.87
CA ILE A 237 -6.11 8.33 33.93
C ILE A 237 -5.48 9.07 32.77
N GLY A 238 -4.27 8.69 32.36
CA GLY A 238 -3.64 9.32 31.20
C GLY A 238 -2.13 9.21 31.20
N TRP A 239 -1.49 10.17 30.55
CA TRP A 239 -0.04 10.22 30.39
C TRP A 239 0.43 11.66 30.25
N GLN A 240 1.69 11.93 30.57
CA GLN A 240 2.31 13.24 30.45
C GLN A 240 3.77 13.11 30.01
N LEU A 241 4.10 13.73 28.87
CA LEU A 241 5.49 13.93 28.42
C LEU A 241 6.03 15.24 29.00
N THR A 242 5.27 16.32 28.81
CA THR A 242 5.57 17.66 29.33
C THR A 242 4.30 18.32 29.84
N THR A 243 4.39 19.43 30.57
CA THR A 243 3.20 20.19 31.00
C THR A 243 2.36 20.74 29.83
N SER A 244 2.90 20.77 28.61
CA SER A 244 2.20 21.15 27.38
C SER A 244 1.79 19.96 26.51
N ASP A 245 2.24 18.75 26.82
CA ASP A 245 1.97 17.54 26.04
C ASP A 245 1.61 16.38 26.98
N PHE A 246 0.31 16.27 27.23
CA PHE A 246 -0.28 15.32 28.15
C PHE A 246 -1.72 15.03 27.72
N SER A 247 -2.24 13.89 28.16
CA SER A 247 -3.65 13.55 28.03
C SER A 247 -4.21 13.12 29.37
N VAL A 248 -5.43 13.57 29.67
CA VAL A 248 -6.24 13.12 30.79
C VAL A 248 -7.53 12.56 30.21
N LEU A 249 -7.74 11.27 30.38
CA LEU A 249 -9.00 10.63 30.01
C LEU A 249 -10.02 10.96 31.10
N THR A 250 -11.07 11.67 30.71
CA THR A 250 -12.21 11.95 31.58
C THR A 250 -13.30 10.94 31.25
N PHE A 251 -13.43 9.93 32.09
CA PHE A 251 -14.66 9.14 32.17
C PHE A 251 -15.69 10.03 32.89
N GLY A 252 -16.97 10.02 32.51
CA GLY A 252 -17.98 10.94 33.05
C GLY A 252 -17.89 11.02 34.59
N ALA A 253 -18.18 12.18 35.18
CA ALA A 253 -17.80 12.61 36.55
C ALA A 253 -18.11 11.67 37.76
N ALA A 254 -18.59 10.45 37.54
CA ALA A 254 -18.83 9.40 38.52
C ALA A 254 -18.60 7.95 38.02
N LEU A 255 -17.90 7.71 36.90
CA LEU A 255 -17.75 6.35 36.33
C LEU A 255 -16.29 5.95 36.10
N GLU A 256 -15.91 4.80 36.65
CA GLU A 256 -14.65 4.11 36.38
C GLU A 256 -14.67 3.46 34.98
N PRO A 257 -13.51 3.12 34.39
CA PRO A 257 -13.48 2.23 33.23
C PRO A 257 -14.19 0.92 33.55
N SER A 258 -15.12 0.50 32.68
CA SER A 258 -15.84 -0.75 32.89
C SER A 258 -14.87 -1.94 33.03
N PRO A 259 -15.18 -2.94 33.87
CA PRO A 259 -14.38 -4.15 33.94
C PRO A 259 -14.20 -4.83 32.58
N ASN A 260 -13.06 -5.47 32.38
CA ASN A 260 -12.67 -6.15 31.15
C ASN A 260 -12.62 -5.23 29.93
N THR A 261 -12.07 -4.03 30.10
CA THR A 261 -11.83 -3.09 29.01
C THR A 261 -10.34 -2.78 28.85
N ALA A 262 -9.95 -2.39 27.64
CA ALA A 262 -8.59 -2.00 27.34
C ALA A 262 -8.55 -0.77 26.43
N ILE A 263 -7.53 0.06 26.64
CA ILE A 263 -7.30 1.30 25.89
C ILE A 263 -5.88 1.24 25.32
N LEU A 264 -5.78 1.30 24.00
CA LEU A 264 -4.51 1.41 23.28
C LEU A 264 -4.16 2.89 23.11
N PHE A 265 -2.94 3.25 23.44
CA PHE A 265 -2.32 4.53 23.14
C PHE A 265 -1.24 4.35 22.08
N TYR A 266 -1.29 5.15 21.03
CA TYR A 266 -0.39 5.05 19.90
C TYR A 266 -0.08 6.43 19.32
N LYS A 267 1.09 6.54 18.70
CA LYS A 267 1.40 7.69 17.85
C LYS A 267 0.72 7.45 16.49
N PRO A 268 -0.17 8.32 16.04
CA PRO A 268 -0.83 8.09 14.77
C PRO A 268 0.14 8.34 13.61
N SER A 269 0.61 7.29 12.95
CA SER A 269 1.37 7.37 11.70
C SER A 269 0.45 7.16 10.51
N VAL A 270 0.02 8.25 9.88
CA VAL A 270 -0.53 8.16 8.51
C VAL A 270 0.67 8.31 7.59
N PRO A 271 1.09 7.28 6.83
CA PRO A 271 2.18 7.46 5.86
C PRO A 271 1.74 8.49 4.79
N PRO A 272 2.64 9.37 4.32
CA PRO A 272 2.31 10.27 3.24
C PRO A 272 2.04 9.50 1.95
N ILE A 273 1.06 9.96 1.18
CA ILE A 273 0.80 9.43 -0.17
C ILE A 273 1.82 9.94 -1.20
N ALA A 274 2.56 11.01 -0.87
CA ALA A 274 3.74 11.48 -1.58
C ALA A 274 4.70 12.22 -0.64
N GLU A 275 6.01 12.00 -0.80
CA GLU A 275 7.11 12.62 -0.06
C GLU A 275 8.20 13.10 -1.03
N TYR A 276 8.28 14.41 -1.27
CA TYR A 276 9.32 15.03 -2.09
C TYR A 276 10.39 15.66 -1.19
N ARG A 277 11.53 14.98 -1.06
CA ARG A 277 12.70 15.40 -0.28
C ARG A 277 13.59 16.41 -1.01
N LEU A 278 13.43 16.51 -2.34
CA LEU A 278 14.13 17.47 -3.21
C LEU A 278 15.67 17.37 -3.15
N ASP A 279 16.14 16.14 -2.97
CA ASP A 279 17.52 15.79 -2.62
C ASP A 279 18.42 15.44 -3.80
N GLU A 280 17.86 15.49 -5.01
CA GLU A 280 18.62 15.26 -6.23
C GLU A 280 19.67 16.35 -6.46
N GLY A 281 20.68 16.05 -7.28
CA GLY A 281 21.72 17.00 -7.64
C GLY A 281 21.32 17.96 -8.77
N ALA A 282 20.38 17.58 -9.65
CA ALA A 282 19.72 18.47 -10.60
C ALA A 282 18.45 17.84 -11.23
N TRP A 283 17.55 18.70 -11.72
CA TRP A 283 16.36 18.33 -12.49
C TRP A 283 16.40 18.92 -13.90
N VAL A 284 16.04 18.11 -14.90
CA VAL A 284 15.80 18.60 -16.28
C VAL A 284 14.42 19.27 -16.34
N PRO A 285 14.33 20.57 -16.67
CA PRO A 285 13.06 21.26 -16.77
C PRO A 285 12.09 20.60 -17.77
N GLY A 286 10.83 20.45 -17.37
CA GLY A 286 9.76 19.87 -18.19
C GLY A 286 9.80 18.35 -18.33
N ALA A 287 10.87 17.67 -17.88
CA ALA A 287 10.96 16.22 -17.97
C ALA A 287 10.27 15.53 -16.78
N ALA A 288 9.36 14.61 -17.09
CA ALA A 288 8.66 13.82 -16.08
C ALA A 288 9.63 12.94 -15.30
N GLY A 289 9.34 12.71 -14.01
CA GLY A 289 10.13 11.82 -13.17
C GLY A 289 11.42 12.42 -12.61
N GLN A 290 11.70 13.70 -12.86
CA GLN A 290 12.94 14.34 -12.41
C GLN A 290 12.95 14.67 -10.92
N VAL A 291 11.77 14.98 -10.34
CA VAL A 291 11.64 15.27 -8.89
C VAL A 291 11.14 14.00 -8.21
N ALA A 292 11.97 13.33 -7.43
CA ALA A 292 11.61 12.03 -6.88
C ALA A 292 10.56 12.15 -5.77
N ASP A 293 9.65 11.18 -5.78
CA ASP A 293 8.75 10.87 -4.66
C ASP A 293 9.36 9.67 -3.94
N SER A 294 9.69 9.86 -2.65
CA SER A 294 10.29 8.86 -1.78
C SER A 294 9.26 8.03 -1.01
N SER A 295 7.96 8.28 -1.21
CA SER A 295 6.88 7.45 -0.67
C SER A 295 6.79 6.11 -1.42
N ALA A 296 6.03 5.17 -0.84
CA ALA A 296 5.73 3.89 -1.51
C ALA A 296 4.94 4.05 -2.82
N SER A 297 4.32 5.22 -3.05
CA SER A 297 3.50 5.48 -4.24
C SER A 297 4.32 5.86 -5.47
N LEU A 298 5.59 6.26 -5.31
CA LEU A 298 6.52 6.64 -6.40
C LEU A 298 5.92 7.63 -7.43
N ARG A 299 5.11 8.58 -6.98
CA ARG A 299 4.47 9.62 -7.80
C ARG A 299 5.43 10.76 -8.10
N HIS A 300 6.48 10.46 -8.85
CA HIS A 300 7.53 11.43 -9.18
C HIS A 300 6.97 12.68 -9.90
N GLY A 301 7.51 13.84 -9.54
CA GLY A 301 7.13 15.15 -10.06
C GLY A 301 7.96 15.60 -11.26
N THR A 302 7.71 16.84 -11.69
CA THR A 302 8.35 17.54 -12.81
C THR A 302 8.75 18.94 -12.35
N ALA A 303 10.01 19.32 -12.54
CA ALA A 303 10.44 20.71 -12.35
C ALA A 303 10.07 21.53 -13.60
N LEU A 304 9.54 22.74 -13.42
CA LEU A 304 9.13 23.63 -14.50
C LEU A 304 9.97 24.92 -14.48
N GLY A 305 10.14 25.52 -15.66
CA GLY A 305 10.89 26.75 -15.83
C GLY A 305 12.33 26.61 -15.32
N LEU A 306 12.73 27.53 -14.46
CA LEU A 306 14.03 27.63 -13.83
C LEU A 306 14.09 26.97 -12.44
N ALA A 307 13.03 26.27 -12.00
CA ALA A 307 13.05 25.53 -10.75
C ALA A 307 14.19 24.49 -10.75
N GLN A 308 15.05 24.55 -9.75
CA GLN A 308 16.25 23.72 -9.70
C GLN A 308 16.66 23.38 -8.26
N THR A 309 17.34 22.26 -8.06
CA THR A 309 17.89 21.89 -6.75
C THR A 309 19.01 22.85 -6.33
N LEU A 310 19.07 23.16 -5.04
CA LEU A 310 20.12 23.98 -4.44
C LEU A 310 20.75 23.26 -3.25
N ALA A 311 22.05 23.50 -3.04
CA ALA A 311 22.69 23.12 -1.79
C ALA A 311 22.16 24.01 -0.64
N GLY A 312 21.92 23.43 0.53
CA GLY A 312 21.43 24.17 1.71
C GLY A 312 19.91 24.19 1.83
N GLY A 313 19.29 23.01 1.67
CA GLY A 313 17.91 22.75 2.08
C GLY A 313 17.73 22.83 3.58
N LYS A 314 16.52 22.52 4.04
CA LYS A 314 16.22 22.40 5.47
C LYS A 314 16.89 21.17 6.07
N VAL A 315 16.84 20.03 5.38
CA VAL A 315 17.48 18.78 5.84
C VAL A 315 18.78 18.56 5.09
N CYS A 316 18.73 18.58 3.75
CA CYS A 316 19.87 18.27 2.89
C CYS A 316 19.94 19.28 1.74
N ARG A 317 19.25 19.01 0.63
CA ARG A 317 19.07 19.96 -0.49
C ARG A 317 17.62 20.43 -0.51
N GLY A 318 17.31 21.40 -1.37
CA GLY A 318 15.95 21.91 -1.51
C GLY A 318 15.68 22.42 -2.91
N GLY A 319 14.40 22.60 -3.24
CA GLY A 319 13.96 23.17 -4.51
C GLY A 319 14.03 24.69 -4.48
N GLY A 320 14.93 25.28 -5.24
CA GLY A 320 15.03 26.71 -5.45
C GLY A 320 14.19 27.16 -6.65
N MET A 321 13.44 28.24 -6.47
CA MET A 321 12.65 28.88 -7.52
C MET A 321 13.00 30.37 -7.56
N PRO A 322 13.42 30.92 -8.72
CA PRO A 322 13.63 32.36 -8.83
C PRO A 322 12.33 33.12 -8.65
N GLY A 323 12.44 34.41 -8.32
CA GLY A 323 11.26 35.28 -8.27
C GLY A 323 10.74 35.53 -9.68
N ASN A 324 9.48 35.16 -9.92
CA ASN A 324 8.75 35.44 -11.14
C ASN A 324 7.47 36.21 -10.79
N ALA A 325 7.11 37.20 -11.61
CA ALA A 325 5.89 38.00 -11.49
C ALA A 325 5.04 37.98 -12.78
N SER A 326 5.41 37.13 -13.75
CA SER A 326 4.74 36.97 -15.03
C SER A 326 3.90 35.70 -15.03
N ALA A 327 2.63 35.81 -15.40
CA ALA A 327 1.76 34.65 -15.61
C ALA A 327 2.16 33.80 -16.84
N ALA A 328 3.05 34.31 -17.71
CA ALA A 328 3.53 33.57 -18.88
C ALA A 328 4.75 32.66 -18.56
N THR A 329 5.30 32.76 -17.36
CA THR A 329 6.44 31.98 -16.89
C THR A 329 5.98 31.19 -15.67
N VAL A 330 6.46 29.95 -15.53
CA VAL A 330 6.07 29.07 -14.42
C VAL A 330 7.34 28.42 -13.87
N ASP A 331 7.79 28.91 -12.73
CA ASP A 331 8.97 28.40 -12.03
C ASP A 331 8.51 27.59 -10.81
N ALA A 332 7.98 26.39 -11.05
CA ALA A 332 7.33 25.56 -10.05
C ALA A 332 7.79 24.10 -10.09
N ILE A 333 7.48 23.36 -9.02
CA ILE A 333 7.47 21.91 -9.02
C ILE A 333 6.04 21.45 -9.23
N ARG A 334 5.75 20.82 -10.37
CA ARG A 334 4.51 20.08 -10.57
C ARG A 334 4.67 18.71 -9.94
N THR A 335 3.94 18.44 -8.87
CA THR A 335 3.97 17.13 -8.20
C THR A 335 3.31 16.05 -9.08
N GLY A 336 3.48 14.78 -8.72
CA GLY A 336 2.72 13.67 -9.28
C GLY A 336 1.31 13.53 -8.69
N ILE A 337 0.89 14.45 -7.82
CA ILE A 337 -0.46 14.49 -7.24
C ILE A 337 -1.39 15.26 -8.17
N ARG A 338 -2.42 14.57 -8.64
CA ARG A 338 -3.50 15.13 -9.46
C ARG A 338 -4.83 14.95 -8.74
N PHE A 339 -5.51 16.04 -8.41
CA PHE A 339 -6.75 15.98 -7.63
C PHE A 339 -7.88 15.22 -8.32
N SER A 340 -7.88 15.20 -9.66
CA SER A 340 -8.85 14.43 -10.46
C SER A 340 -8.59 12.91 -10.46
N ASP A 341 -7.46 12.43 -9.94
CA ASP A 341 -7.17 10.99 -9.82
C ASP A 341 -7.84 10.43 -8.56
N ALA A 342 -8.89 9.61 -8.72
CA ALA A 342 -9.61 9.04 -7.59
C ALA A 342 -8.72 8.20 -6.64
N SER A 343 -7.58 7.67 -7.12
CA SER A 343 -6.66 6.88 -6.29
C SER A 343 -5.90 7.69 -5.23
N VAL A 344 -5.81 9.04 -5.38
CA VAL A 344 -5.16 9.89 -4.36
C VAL A 344 -6.10 10.23 -3.20
N ASN A 345 -7.43 10.19 -3.45
CA ASN A 345 -8.49 10.44 -2.46
C ASN A 345 -8.29 11.74 -1.63
N LEU A 346 -8.09 12.86 -2.31
CA LEU A 346 -7.86 14.17 -1.67
C LEU A 346 -9.08 15.10 -1.67
N LEU A 347 -10.19 14.73 -2.32
CA LEU A 347 -11.34 15.63 -2.45
C LEU A 347 -12.10 15.83 -1.13
N GLY A 348 -12.19 14.79 -0.30
CA GLY A 348 -12.86 14.86 1.00
C GLY A 348 -11.99 15.47 2.09
N GLN A 349 -10.76 14.99 2.25
CA GLN A 349 -9.86 15.46 3.31
C GLN A 349 -8.40 15.34 2.87
N GLY A 350 -7.53 16.09 3.53
CA GLY A 350 -6.09 15.94 3.32
C GLY A 350 -5.25 16.94 4.07
N THR A 351 -3.94 16.75 3.95
CA THR A 351 -2.90 17.61 4.52
C THR A 351 -1.76 17.78 3.53
N ILE A 352 -1.28 19.02 3.39
CA ILE A 352 -0.02 19.32 2.68
C ILE A 352 0.89 20.05 3.66
N ALA A 353 2.12 19.56 3.86
CA ALA A 353 3.11 20.12 4.76
C ALA A 353 4.47 20.24 4.07
N PHE A 354 5.18 21.35 4.27
CA PHE A 354 6.49 21.60 3.67
C PHE A 354 7.24 22.70 4.43
N TRP A 355 8.55 22.77 4.23
CA TRP A 355 9.38 23.87 4.68
C TRP A 355 9.52 24.92 3.58
N TYR A 356 9.48 26.20 3.96
CA TYR A 356 9.67 27.34 3.06
C TYR A 356 10.65 28.36 3.64
N LYS A 357 11.60 28.78 2.81
CA LYS A 357 12.56 29.85 3.08
C LYS A 357 12.42 30.92 1.98
N SER A 358 11.81 32.04 2.32
CA SER A 358 11.62 33.15 1.38
C SER A 358 12.89 33.98 1.22
N ALA A 359 13.19 34.45 0.00
CA ALA A 359 14.25 35.43 -0.24
C ALA A 359 13.89 36.85 0.26
N SER A 360 12.64 37.09 0.65
CA SER A 360 12.16 38.37 1.19
C SER A 360 11.49 38.19 2.55
N ALA A 361 11.49 39.23 3.38
CA ALA A 361 10.72 39.22 4.61
C ALA A 361 9.22 38.96 4.31
N TRP A 362 8.54 38.23 5.20
CA TRP A 362 7.15 37.85 4.98
C TRP A 362 6.21 39.06 4.99
N ALA A 363 6.37 39.95 5.96
CA ALA A 363 5.64 41.23 6.00
C ALA A 363 6.42 42.31 5.23
N GLY A 364 5.75 43.00 4.31
CA GLY A 364 6.34 44.06 3.49
C GLY A 364 7.10 43.57 2.25
N GLY A 365 7.29 42.26 2.10
CA GLY A 365 7.78 41.64 0.86
C GLY A 365 6.67 41.46 -0.19
N PRO A 366 7.01 41.08 -1.44
CA PRO A 366 6.00 40.75 -2.45
C PRO A 366 5.10 39.60 -2.01
N ALA A 367 3.83 39.64 -2.41
CA ALA A 367 2.97 38.46 -2.30
C ALA A 367 3.56 37.30 -3.12
N ALA A 368 3.32 36.07 -2.69
CA ALA A 368 3.91 34.86 -3.26
C ALA A 368 2.95 33.67 -3.20
N GLN A 369 2.79 32.97 -4.32
CA GLN A 369 1.97 31.76 -4.43
C GLN A 369 2.77 30.55 -3.98
N LEU A 370 2.41 29.95 -2.84
CA LEU A 370 3.16 28.82 -2.27
C LEU A 370 2.69 27.48 -2.85
N LEU A 371 1.36 27.29 -2.93
CA LEU A 371 0.72 26.09 -3.49
C LEU A 371 -0.42 26.49 -4.42
N ASP A 372 -0.60 25.78 -5.52
CA ASP A 372 -1.74 25.97 -6.42
C ASP A 372 -2.15 24.66 -7.12
N ALA A 373 -3.44 24.38 -7.24
CA ALA A 373 -3.97 23.30 -8.06
C ALA A 373 -5.15 23.77 -8.95
N THR A 374 -5.28 25.09 -9.12
CA THR A 374 -6.38 25.71 -9.87
C THR A 374 -6.17 25.56 -11.36
N LEU A 375 -7.15 24.94 -12.02
CA LEU A 375 -7.19 24.83 -13.48
C LEU A 375 -8.24 25.78 -14.09
N VAL A 376 -9.37 25.95 -13.41
CA VAL A 376 -10.51 26.75 -13.89
C VAL A 376 -10.73 27.94 -12.96
N ASN A 377 -10.84 29.14 -13.55
CA ASN A 377 -11.13 30.37 -12.82
C ASN A 377 -12.39 30.23 -11.95
N GLY A 378 -12.30 30.59 -10.67
CA GLY A 378 -13.39 30.42 -9.69
C GLY A 378 -13.37 29.09 -8.92
N THR A 379 -12.56 28.11 -9.35
CA THR A 379 -12.36 26.83 -8.65
C THR A 379 -10.98 26.80 -7.99
N TRP A 380 -10.94 27.34 -6.78
CA TRP A 380 -9.69 27.61 -6.07
C TRP A 380 -9.19 26.38 -5.33
N PHE A 381 -7.89 26.16 -5.34
CA PHE A 381 -7.16 25.42 -4.32
C PHE A 381 -5.76 26.04 -4.27
N SER A 382 -5.59 27.02 -3.39
CA SER A 382 -4.40 27.88 -3.43
C SER A 382 -4.00 28.38 -2.05
N LEU A 383 -2.70 28.39 -1.78
CA LEU A 383 -2.09 28.93 -0.57
C LEU A 383 -1.15 30.08 -0.94
N THR A 384 -1.46 31.28 -0.50
CA THR A 384 -0.72 32.49 -0.85
C THR A 384 -0.19 33.17 0.40
N ARG A 385 1.09 33.57 0.38
CA ARG A 385 1.62 34.56 1.31
C ARG A 385 1.29 35.95 0.77
N THR A 386 0.51 36.72 1.49
CA THR A 386 0.17 38.10 1.09
C THR A 386 1.35 39.05 1.34
N ALA A 387 1.34 40.22 0.71
CA ALA A 387 2.35 41.26 0.97
C ALA A 387 2.30 41.80 2.42
N GLY A 388 1.16 41.63 3.11
CA GLY A 388 1.00 41.95 4.52
C GLY A 388 1.57 40.89 5.48
N GLY A 389 2.10 39.78 4.96
CA GLY A 389 2.67 38.68 5.75
C GLY A 389 1.65 37.68 6.29
N THR A 390 0.38 37.73 5.88
CA THR A 390 -0.61 36.68 6.20
C THR A 390 -0.45 35.49 5.25
N LEU A 391 -0.82 34.29 5.70
CA LEU A 391 -1.08 33.16 4.81
C LEU A 391 -2.58 33.06 4.58
N TYR A 392 -2.99 33.02 3.32
CA TYR A 392 -4.37 32.88 2.88
C TYR A 392 -4.53 31.57 2.11
N PHE A 393 -5.31 30.63 2.67
CA PHE A 393 -5.64 29.37 2.02
C PHE A 393 -7.09 29.44 1.54
N ALA A 394 -7.30 29.24 0.23
CA ALA A 394 -8.63 29.23 -0.38
C ALA A 394 -8.89 27.91 -1.11
N ALA A 395 -10.09 27.39 -0.94
CA ALA A 395 -10.58 26.18 -1.60
C ALA A 395 -12.04 26.37 -2.03
N THR A 396 -12.40 26.00 -3.26
CA THR A 396 -13.80 26.01 -3.71
C THR A 396 -14.39 24.61 -3.50
N ASP A 397 -15.54 24.54 -2.84
CA ASP A 397 -16.28 23.28 -2.70
C ASP A 397 -17.04 22.93 -3.99
N SER A 398 -17.46 21.67 -4.13
CA SER A 398 -18.14 21.15 -5.30
C SER A 398 -19.55 21.72 -5.50
N THR A 399 -20.02 22.55 -4.56
CA THR A 399 -21.26 23.33 -4.70
C THR A 399 -21.01 24.75 -5.25
N GLY A 400 -19.74 25.10 -5.48
CA GLY A 400 -19.32 26.38 -6.04
C GLY A 400 -19.03 27.46 -5.01
N ILE A 401 -19.02 27.13 -3.71
CA ILE A 401 -18.76 28.11 -2.66
C ILE A 401 -17.26 28.15 -2.33
N VAL A 402 -16.71 29.36 -2.30
CA VAL A 402 -15.32 29.59 -1.88
C VAL A 402 -15.22 29.56 -0.36
N ARG A 403 -14.41 28.64 0.16
CA ARG A 403 -14.01 28.54 1.56
C ARG A 403 -12.59 29.09 1.70
N SER A 404 -12.33 29.77 2.81
CA SER A 404 -10.99 30.26 3.08
C SER A 404 -10.69 30.35 4.57
N VAL A 405 -9.40 30.36 4.88
CA VAL A 405 -8.85 30.65 6.20
C VAL A 405 -7.62 31.54 6.01
N GLU A 406 -7.45 32.50 6.91
CA GLU A 406 -6.32 33.44 6.88
C GLU A 406 -5.67 33.50 8.26
N THR A 407 -4.35 33.51 8.29
CA THR A 407 -3.60 33.70 9.53
C THR A 407 -3.52 35.17 9.92
N GLY A 408 -3.15 35.44 11.18
CA GLY A 408 -2.57 36.74 11.53
C GLY A 408 -1.27 37.01 10.76
N ALA A 409 -0.90 38.28 10.61
CA ALA A 409 0.32 38.69 9.92
C ALA A 409 1.57 38.12 10.59
N GLN A 410 2.48 37.57 9.79
CA GLN A 410 3.72 36.96 10.23
C GLN A 410 4.92 37.83 9.81
N VAL A 411 5.86 38.04 10.73
CA VAL A 411 6.98 38.97 10.57
C VAL A 411 8.34 38.26 10.44
N PHE A 412 8.36 37.07 9.83
CA PHE A 412 9.61 36.35 9.59
C PHE A 412 10.53 37.14 8.63
N ALA A 413 11.81 37.21 8.96
CA ALA A 413 12.83 37.84 8.13
C ALA A 413 13.08 37.02 6.84
N ALA A 414 13.72 37.66 5.86
CA ALA A 414 14.27 36.95 4.70
C ALA A 414 15.21 35.80 5.15
N ASP A 415 15.30 34.77 4.32
CA ASP A 415 16.16 33.60 4.52
C ASP A 415 15.91 32.79 5.81
N THR A 416 14.73 32.94 6.40
CA THR A 416 14.30 32.16 7.57
C THR A 416 13.45 30.95 7.14
N TRP A 417 13.84 29.75 7.57
CA TRP A 417 13.04 28.53 7.37
C TRP A 417 11.80 28.54 8.25
N VAL A 418 10.62 28.39 7.64
CA VAL A 418 9.33 28.29 8.31
C VAL A 418 8.62 27.05 7.79
N HIS A 419 8.11 26.21 8.70
CA HIS A 419 7.29 25.07 8.31
C HIS A 419 5.84 25.50 8.16
N VAL A 420 5.21 25.13 7.06
CA VAL A 420 3.83 25.47 6.75
C VAL A 420 3.07 24.18 6.50
N ALA A 421 1.89 24.04 7.10
CA ALA A 421 0.96 22.97 6.77
C ALA A 421 -0.47 23.50 6.61
N VAL A 422 -1.20 22.96 5.64
CA VAL A 422 -2.63 23.21 5.45
C VAL A 422 -3.40 21.91 5.56
N THR A 423 -4.56 21.95 6.21
CA THR A 423 -5.50 20.82 6.25
C THR A 423 -6.87 21.25 5.76
N TRP A 424 -7.59 20.30 5.17
CA TRP A 424 -8.98 20.46 4.81
C TRP A 424 -9.77 19.20 5.16
N ASN A 425 -11.04 19.40 5.48
CA ASN A 425 -11.98 18.33 5.76
C ASN A 425 -13.38 18.75 5.30
N PHE A 426 -13.93 17.98 4.37
CA PHE A 426 -15.27 18.02 3.82
C PHE A 426 -15.94 16.67 4.12
N ASN A 427 -16.52 16.54 5.31
CA ASN A 427 -17.05 15.27 5.84
C ASN A 427 -18.53 15.04 5.53
N ALA A 428 -19.19 16.00 4.88
CA ALA A 428 -20.61 15.95 4.49
C ALA A 428 -21.56 15.62 5.66
N LEU A 429 -21.16 15.93 6.90
CA LEU A 429 -21.99 15.71 8.07
C LEU A 429 -23.12 16.76 8.14
N PRO A 430 -24.34 16.35 8.55
CA PRO A 430 -25.51 17.26 8.57
C PRO A 430 -25.47 18.31 9.69
N ALA A 431 -24.57 18.16 10.67
CA ALA A 431 -24.42 19.15 11.74
C ALA A 431 -23.63 20.37 11.25
N ALA A 432 -24.01 21.56 11.71
CA ALA A 432 -23.35 22.79 11.32
C ALA A 432 -21.88 22.83 11.81
N ASN A 433 -20.99 23.38 10.98
CA ASN A 433 -19.59 23.68 11.29
C ASN A 433 -18.71 22.45 11.57
N GLN A 434 -19.03 21.33 10.91
CA GLN A 434 -18.24 20.10 11.01
C GLN A 434 -17.09 20.04 9.98
N ASP A 435 -17.12 20.87 8.95
CA ASP A 435 -16.05 20.99 7.96
C ASP A 435 -15.07 22.09 8.35
N ALA A 436 -13.83 21.99 7.89
CA ALA A 436 -12.81 22.95 8.28
C ALA A 436 -11.68 23.11 7.25
N LEU A 437 -11.15 24.33 7.17
CA LEU A 437 -9.83 24.62 6.63
C LEU A 437 -8.93 25.09 7.78
N ARG A 438 -7.67 24.63 7.81
CA ARG A 438 -6.71 25.04 8.84
C ARG A 438 -5.35 25.34 8.24
N ILE A 439 -4.65 26.32 8.82
CA ILE A 439 -3.24 26.65 8.53
C ILE A 439 -2.43 26.53 9.82
N TYR A 440 -1.32 25.79 9.75
CA TYR A 440 -0.34 25.62 10.81
C TYR A 440 0.98 26.26 10.39
N ILE A 441 1.57 27.06 11.28
CA ILE A 441 2.89 27.65 11.10
C ILE A 441 3.80 27.10 12.19
N ASN A 442 4.93 26.51 11.81
CA ASN A 442 5.88 25.84 12.69
C ASN A 442 5.23 24.79 13.62
N ALA A 443 4.15 24.16 13.16
CA ALA A 443 3.31 23.23 13.94
C ALA A 443 2.70 23.83 15.23
N GLY A 444 2.58 25.17 15.29
CA GLY A 444 1.85 25.85 16.37
C GLY A 444 0.33 25.69 16.27
N ALA A 445 -0.41 26.38 17.14
CA ALA A 445 -1.87 26.37 17.10
C ALA A 445 -2.40 26.83 15.73
N PRO A 446 -3.37 26.11 15.12
CA PRO A 446 -3.84 26.45 13.78
C PRO A 446 -4.70 27.71 13.79
N SER A 447 -4.60 28.49 12.72
CA SER A 447 -5.71 29.35 12.31
C SER A 447 -6.76 28.46 11.63
N SER A 448 -8.02 28.57 12.04
CA SER A 448 -9.10 27.70 11.57
C SER A 448 -10.28 28.50 11.03
N SER A 449 -10.94 27.95 10.01
CA SER A 449 -12.23 28.39 9.50
C SER A 449 -13.14 27.18 9.48
N LEU A 450 -14.20 27.22 10.28
CA LEU A 450 -15.21 26.15 10.34
C LEU A 450 -16.40 26.53 9.45
N PHE A 451 -16.95 25.56 8.75
CA PHE A 451 -18.10 25.76 7.87
C PHE A 451 -18.90 24.46 7.70
N THR A 452 -20.01 24.55 6.97
CA THR A 452 -20.84 23.40 6.62
C THR A 452 -20.90 23.31 5.10
N SER A 453 -20.62 22.14 4.57
CA SER A 453 -20.65 21.80 3.15
C SER A 453 -21.27 20.42 2.97
N SER A 454 -22.21 20.30 2.03
CA SER A 454 -22.69 19.00 1.55
C SER A 454 -21.84 18.43 0.40
N GLY A 455 -20.84 19.19 -0.06
CA GLY A 455 -19.93 18.84 -1.14
C GLY A 455 -18.50 18.57 -0.67
N THR A 456 -17.65 18.16 -1.60
CA THR A 456 -16.19 17.95 -1.42
C THR A 456 -15.41 19.10 -2.06
N LEU A 457 -14.09 19.04 -2.18
CA LEU A 457 -13.37 19.97 -3.06
C LEU A 457 -13.88 19.88 -4.51
N ALA A 458 -13.79 20.99 -5.25
CA ALA A 458 -14.16 21.03 -6.66
C ALA A 458 -13.41 19.96 -7.48
N THR A 459 -14.15 19.19 -8.29
CA THR A 459 -13.60 18.07 -9.07
C THR A 459 -12.82 18.52 -10.31
N THR A 460 -12.83 19.82 -10.62
CA THR A 460 -12.12 20.45 -11.74
C THR A 460 -10.67 20.83 -11.41
N LEU A 461 -10.21 20.60 -10.19
CA LEU A 461 -8.81 20.80 -9.79
C LEU A 461 -7.88 19.81 -10.52
N ASP A 462 -6.64 20.21 -10.76
CA ASP A 462 -5.68 19.42 -11.55
C ASP A 462 -4.44 19.03 -10.72
N TYR A 463 -3.25 19.06 -11.32
CA TYR A 463 -2.00 18.77 -10.61
C TYR A 463 -1.76 19.80 -9.50
N LEU A 464 -1.19 19.34 -8.38
CA LEU A 464 -0.68 20.23 -7.35
C LEU A 464 0.69 20.77 -7.77
N TYR A 465 0.82 22.08 -7.77
CA TYR A 465 2.04 22.83 -8.01
C TYR A 465 2.52 23.45 -6.71
N LEU A 466 3.81 23.31 -6.44
CA LEU A 466 4.53 23.99 -5.37
C LEU A 466 5.38 25.08 -6.01
N GLY A 467 5.24 26.33 -5.56
CA GLY A 467 6.17 27.39 -5.91
C GLY A 467 5.70 28.51 -6.82
N ASP A 468 4.65 28.30 -7.62
CA ASP A 468 4.17 29.31 -8.57
C ASP A 468 2.71 29.05 -8.96
N ASN A 469 2.13 29.97 -9.73
CA ASN A 469 0.78 29.90 -10.29
C ASN A 469 0.82 29.54 -11.78
N PRO A 470 0.54 28.28 -12.16
CA PRO A 470 0.62 27.86 -13.57
C PRO A 470 -0.57 28.30 -14.42
N SER A 471 -1.72 28.62 -13.82
CA SER A 471 -2.95 28.95 -14.55
C SER A 471 -3.11 30.44 -14.81
N GLY A 472 -2.36 31.28 -14.07
CA GLY A 472 -2.49 32.74 -14.10
C GLY A 472 -3.75 33.25 -13.41
N PHE A 473 -4.58 32.38 -12.82
CA PHE A 473 -5.79 32.77 -12.09
C PHE A 473 -5.48 32.97 -10.61
N THR A 474 -5.99 34.05 -10.02
CA THR A 474 -5.75 34.36 -8.60
C THR A 474 -7.05 34.32 -7.81
N ALA A 475 -7.03 33.60 -6.68
CA ALA A 475 -8.07 33.70 -5.65
C ALA A 475 -8.16 35.16 -5.10
N PRO A 476 -9.19 35.53 -4.31
CA PRO A 476 -9.40 36.92 -3.87
C PRO A 476 -8.20 37.62 -3.20
N LYS A 477 -7.36 36.88 -2.47
CA LYS A 477 -6.07 37.35 -1.91
C LYS A 477 -4.87 36.57 -2.46
N GLY A 478 -5.04 35.95 -3.63
CA GLY A 478 -4.05 35.17 -4.34
C GLY A 478 -3.00 36.03 -5.03
N SER A 479 -2.00 35.38 -5.64
CA SER A 479 -0.96 36.04 -6.42
C SER A 479 -0.56 35.22 -7.65
N ILE A 480 -0.08 35.89 -8.70
CA ILE A 480 0.63 35.25 -9.82
C ILE A 480 2.14 35.19 -9.59
N ASN A 481 2.63 35.79 -8.49
CA ASN A 481 4.04 35.81 -8.22
C ASN A 481 4.48 34.46 -7.65
N GLY A 482 5.58 33.92 -8.17
CA GLY A 482 6.22 32.73 -7.61
C GLY A 482 6.82 32.98 -6.21
N VAL A 483 7.25 31.91 -5.56
CA VAL A 483 7.70 31.94 -4.16
C VAL A 483 8.98 32.73 -3.89
N ALA A 484 9.81 32.94 -4.93
CA ALA A 484 11.12 33.58 -4.82
C ALA A 484 11.90 33.09 -3.57
N GLY A 485 12.35 31.84 -3.59
CA GLY A 485 12.92 31.21 -2.40
C GLY A 485 13.22 29.72 -2.57
N VAL A 486 13.34 29.04 -1.43
CA VAL A 486 13.63 27.60 -1.36
C VAL A 486 12.49 26.89 -0.62
N VAL A 487 12.03 25.79 -1.18
CA VAL A 487 11.10 24.85 -0.55
C VAL A 487 11.81 23.53 -0.27
N ASP A 488 11.35 22.81 0.75
CA ASP A 488 11.93 21.52 1.12
C ASP A 488 10.90 20.61 1.80
N GLU A 489 11.15 19.30 1.81
CA GLU A 489 10.42 18.31 2.61
C GLU A 489 8.89 18.31 2.40
N LEU A 490 8.43 18.36 1.14
CA LEU A 490 7.00 18.37 0.83
C LEU A 490 6.39 16.99 1.10
N ARG A 491 5.42 16.93 2.02
CA ARG A 491 4.65 15.74 2.37
C ARG A 491 3.16 15.98 2.16
N ILE A 492 2.49 14.99 1.57
CA ILE A 492 1.07 15.04 1.22
C ILE A 492 0.38 13.81 1.80
N TYR A 493 -0.77 14.03 2.45
CA TYR A 493 -1.55 12.99 3.12
C TYR A 493 -3.02 13.07 2.64
N ASN A 494 -3.64 11.91 2.44
CA ASN A 494 -5.09 11.78 2.20
C ASN A 494 -5.90 11.69 3.51
N ALA A 495 -5.35 12.27 4.57
CA ALA A 495 -5.98 12.39 5.87
C ALA A 495 -5.78 13.82 6.39
N GLU A 496 -6.76 14.30 7.14
CA GLU A 496 -6.58 15.48 7.97
C GLU A 496 -5.67 15.13 9.16
N LEU A 497 -4.47 15.68 9.17
CA LEU A 497 -3.53 15.53 10.28
C LEU A 497 -3.89 16.51 11.40
N ASN A 498 -3.83 16.03 12.64
CA ASN A 498 -3.91 16.89 13.81
C ASN A 498 -2.55 17.55 14.12
N ALA A 499 -2.51 18.46 15.09
CA ALA A 499 -1.30 19.18 15.46
C ALA A 499 -0.12 18.25 15.82
N ALA A 500 -0.38 17.12 16.49
CA ALA A 500 0.62 16.11 16.85
C ALA A 500 1.33 15.55 15.63
N GLN A 501 0.53 15.12 14.65
CA GLN A 501 1.02 14.51 13.43
C GLN A 501 1.77 15.52 12.57
N ILE A 502 1.39 16.80 12.61
CA ILE A 502 2.10 17.88 11.92
C ILE A 502 3.46 18.15 12.57
N VAL A 503 3.60 18.05 13.90
CA VAL A 503 4.92 18.10 14.57
C VAL A 503 5.81 16.95 14.08
N VAL A 504 5.28 15.73 14.02
CA VAL A 504 6.02 14.57 13.50
C VAL A 504 6.45 14.79 12.05
N ALA A 505 5.56 15.28 11.19
CA ALA A 505 5.87 15.57 9.79
C ALA A 505 6.93 16.69 9.63
N ARG A 506 6.91 17.70 10.51
CA ARG A 506 7.88 18.81 10.54
C ARG A 506 9.28 18.34 10.94
N ASP A 507 9.35 17.47 11.95
CA ASP A 507 10.61 17.03 12.58
C ASP A 507 11.20 15.77 11.93
N ALA A 508 10.52 15.20 10.94
CA ALA A 508 11.02 14.10 10.14
C ALA A 508 12.36 14.47 9.48
N THR A 509 13.31 13.53 9.48
CA THR A 509 14.65 13.70 8.91
C THR A 509 15.11 12.38 8.26
N HIS A 510 16.11 12.46 7.39
CA HIS A 510 16.73 11.31 6.73
C HIS A 510 18.22 11.56 6.45
N PRO A 511 19.00 10.51 6.14
CA PRO A 511 20.38 10.68 5.68
C PRO A 511 20.46 11.48 4.38
N CYS A 512 21.45 12.35 4.25
CA CYS A 512 21.70 13.08 3.01
C CYS A 512 22.42 12.21 1.97
N PRO A 513 22.08 12.32 0.67
CA PRO A 513 22.79 11.64 -0.39
C PRO A 513 24.22 12.18 -0.53
N VAL A 514 25.17 11.28 -0.78
CA VAL A 514 26.55 11.65 -1.11
C VAL A 514 26.63 11.92 -2.62
N LEU A 515 26.76 13.20 -2.98
CA LEU A 515 26.96 13.62 -4.37
C LEU A 515 28.45 13.76 -4.65
N PHE A 516 29.00 12.80 -5.41
CA PHE A 516 30.42 12.79 -5.78
C PHE A 516 30.57 12.58 -7.30
N ILE A 517 31.30 13.49 -7.93
CA ILE A 517 31.70 13.41 -9.34
C ILE A 517 33.23 13.41 -9.37
N ASP A 518 33.81 12.43 -10.05
CA ASP A 518 35.25 12.41 -10.28
C ASP A 518 35.63 13.44 -11.35
N HIS A 519 35.05 13.34 -12.55
CA HIS A 519 35.22 14.29 -13.64
C HIS A 519 34.06 14.26 -14.64
N PHE A 520 34.05 15.23 -15.57
CA PHE A 520 33.23 15.20 -16.77
C PHE A 520 34.05 14.73 -17.97
N ASP A 521 33.55 13.74 -18.72
CA ASP A 521 34.10 13.29 -20.00
C ASP A 521 33.30 13.91 -21.15
N ILE A 522 33.91 14.83 -21.90
CA ILE A 522 33.31 15.47 -23.07
C ILE A 522 33.62 14.60 -24.30
N GLN A 523 32.58 14.15 -24.98
CA GLN A 523 32.67 13.17 -26.04
C GLN A 523 32.27 13.76 -27.38
N HIS A 524 33.08 13.50 -28.40
CA HIS A 524 32.73 13.76 -29.79
C HIS A 524 33.39 12.75 -30.73
N ALA A 525 32.68 12.36 -31.79
CA ALA A 525 33.12 11.32 -32.73
C ALA A 525 34.37 11.71 -33.55
N SER A 526 34.50 12.97 -33.97
CA SER A 526 35.61 13.44 -34.81
C SER A 526 36.53 14.49 -34.21
N TRP A 527 36.10 15.30 -33.24
CA TRP A 527 36.82 16.52 -32.81
C TRP A 527 37.20 17.47 -33.97
N THR A 528 36.46 17.41 -35.09
CA THR A 528 36.60 18.31 -36.23
C THR A 528 35.28 18.42 -37.00
N GLY A 529 35.02 19.56 -37.63
CA GLY A 529 33.83 19.79 -38.44
C GLY A 529 33.84 21.16 -39.13
N PRO A 530 32.89 21.44 -40.03
CA PRO A 530 32.84 22.73 -40.72
C PRO A 530 32.34 23.86 -39.79
N THR A 531 32.79 25.08 -40.01
CA THR A 531 32.42 26.27 -39.21
C THR A 531 30.94 26.66 -39.32
N CYS A 532 30.28 26.26 -40.42
CA CYS A 532 28.91 26.63 -40.74
C CYS A 532 27.86 25.62 -40.26
N ALA A 533 28.26 24.42 -39.80
CA ALA A 533 27.36 23.39 -39.28
C ALA A 533 27.58 23.20 -37.77
N PRO A 534 26.52 22.92 -36.99
CA PRO A 534 26.66 22.69 -35.57
C PRO A 534 27.42 21.39 -35.30
N GLY A 535 28.38 21.43 -34.37
CA GLY A 535 28.86 20.24 -33.69
C GLY A 535 27.99 19.93 -32.48
N THR A 536 27.97 18.68 -32.03
CA THR A 536 27.24 18.25 -30.83
C THR A 536 28.17 17.45 -29.93
N VAL A 537 28.49 17.98 -28.75
CA VAL A 537 29.22 17.22 -27.73
C VAL A 537 28.23 16.49 -26.81
N THR A 538 28.60 15.29 -26.38
CA THR A 538 27.94 14.60 -25.26
C THR A 538 28.83 14.73 -24.03
N VAL A 539 28.30 15.22 -22.93
CA VAL A 539 29.00 15.31 -21.65
C VAL A 539 28.53 14.17 -20.76
N ARG A 540 29.46 13.35 -20.28
CA ARG A 540 29.20 12.23 -19.39
C ARG A 540 29.80 12.52 -18.01
N ALA A 541 29.03 12.28 -16.94
CA ALA A 541 29.48 12.46 -15.56
C ALA A 541 30.00 11.13 -15.00
N CYS A 542 31.28 11.09 -14.64
CA CYS A 542 31.94 9.89 -14.14
C CYS A 542 32.02 9.91 -12.61
N ALA A 543 31.62 8.82 -11.97
CA ALA A 543 31.71 8.66 -10.52
C ALA A 543 33.10 8.12 -10.09
N ASN A 544 33.92 7.66 -11.03
CA ASN A 544 35.28 7.20 -10.76
C ASN A 544 36.27 7.58 -11.87
N PRO A 545 37.59 7.51 -11.62
CA PRO A 545 38.61 7.94 -12.58
C PRO A 545 38.58 7.23 -13.95
N SER A 546 38.10 5.98 -14.00
CA SER A 546 38.03 5.20 -15.24
C SER A 546 36.71 5.34 -15.99
N CYS A 547 35.75 6.14 -15.47
CA CYS A 547 34.37 6.22 -15.98
C CYS A 547 33.65 4.85 -16.07
N SER A 548 34.12 3.84 -15.35
CA SER A 548 33.46 2.53 -15.27
C SER A 548 32.24 2.55 -14.34
N ALA A 549 32.19 3.52 -13.43
CA ALA A 549 31.01 3.88 -12.67
C ALA A 549 30.56 5.28 -13.09
N LEU A 550 29.26 5.42 -13.36
CA LEU A 550 28.66 6.67 -13.82
C LEU A 550 27.91 7.36 -12.68
N TYR A 551 27.94 8.68 -12.66
CA TYR A 551 27.15 9.48 -11.73
C TYR A 551 25.77 9.73 -12.32
N SER A 552 24.71 9.44 -11.56
CA SER A 552 23.32 9.50 -12.04
C SER A 552 22.35 10.31 -11.18
N SER A 553 22.82 10.96 -10.12
CA SER A 553 21.96 11.72 -9.19
C SER A 553 21.59 13.11 -9.71
N GLY A 554 21.85 13.40 -10.98
CA GLY A 554 21.61 14.71 -11.60
C GLY A 554 22.70 15.75 -11.29
N VAL A 555 23.07 16.55 -12.28
CA VAL A 555 24.02 17.67 -12.14
C VAL A 555 23.83 18.68 -13.26
N VAL A 556 23.97 19.97 -12.96
CA VAL A 556 24.13 21.01 -13.98
C VAL A 556 25.62 21.18 -14.28
N ALA A 557 26.04 20.79 -15.48
CA ALA A 557 27.38 21.01 -16.02
C ALA A 557 27.46 22.36 -16.74
N ILE A 558 28.57 23.08 -16.60
CA ILE A 558 28.82 24.37 -17.25
C ILE A 558 29.99 24.21 -18.21
N LEU A 559 29.73 24.37 -19.52
CA LEU A 559 30.72 24.23 -20.58
C LEU A 559 31.57 25.49 -20.75
N SER A 560 32.80 25.32 -21.21
CA SER A 560 33.75 26.41 -21.47
C SER A 560 34.58 26.11 -22.71
N SER A 561 35.06 27.17 -23.37
CA SER A 561 35.98 27.06 -24.50
C SER A 561 37.06 28.15 -24.46
N ALA A 562 38.24 27.85 -25.01
CA ALA A 562 39.34 28.79 -25.21
C ALA A 562 39.96 28.62 -26.60
N GLY A 563 40.45 29.70 -27.23
CA GLY A 563 40.99 29.68 -28.59
C GLY A 563 39.99 30.24 -29.61
N ALA A 564 39.70 29.48 -30.68
CA ALA A 564 38.71 29.90 -31.66
C ALA A 564 37.34 30.13 -31.01
N THR A 565 36.65 31.22 -31.39
CA THR A 565 35.37 31.61 -30.81
C THR A 565 34.34 30.49 -30.97
N THR A 566 33.72 30.08 -29.86
CA THR A 566 32.68 29.05 -29.82
C THR A 566 31.38 29.64 -29.27
N ILE A 567 30.26 29.31 -29.90
CA ILE A 567 28.92 29.63 -29.43
C ILE A 567 28.26 28.32 -29.02
N TRP A 568 27.91 28.19 -27.75
CA TRP A 568 27.19 27.04 -27.20
C TRP A 568 25.69 27.28 -27.34
N ASP A 569 24.99 26.42 -28.10
CA ASP A 569 23.58 26.57 -28.48
C ASP A 569 23.26 27.92 -29.16
N ALA A 570 23.01 27.90 -30.47
CA ALA A 570 22.77 29.10 -31.27
C ALA A 570 21.51 29.89 -30.87
N ALA A 571 20.55 29.27 -30.15
CA ALA A 571 19.32 29.96 -29.74
C ALA A 571 19.48 30.74 -28.43
N SER A 572 20.30 30.25 -27.49
CA SER A 572 20.40 30.80 -26.14
C SER A 572 21.80 31.32 -25.76
N GLY A 573 22.85 30.91 -26.47
CA GLY A 573 24.25 31.18 -26.12
C GLY A 573 24.71 30.56 -24.80
N GLY A 574 23.86 29.76 -24.14
CA GLY A 574 24.05 29.30 -22.77
C GLY A 574 25.04 28.15 -22.65
N THR A 575 25.98 28.24 -21.72
CA THR A 575 26.97 27.19 -21.43
C THR A 575 26.46 26.07 -20.54
N ALA A 576 25.32 26.25 -19.86
CA ALA A 576 24.76 25.27 -18.95
C ALA A 576 24.13 24.07 -19.69
N LEU A 577 24.38 22.88 -19.18
CA LEU A 577 23.86 21.60 -19.64
C LEU A 577 23.39 20.81 -18.43
N VAL A 578 22.12 20.40 -18.41
CA VAL A 578 21.58 19.62 -17.29
C VAL A 578 21.67 18.14 -17.63
N ILE A 579 22.41 17.39 -16.81
CA ILE A 579 22.32 15.93 -16.76
C ILE A 579 21.27 15.61 -15.70
N GLY A 580 20.14 15.03 -16.11
CA GLY A 580 19.00 14.82 -15.23
C GLY A 580 19.20 13.75 -14.17
N ASN A 581 18.36 13.76 -13.15
CA ASN A 581 18.28 12.66 -12.20
C ASN A 581 17.91 11.36 -12.94
N GLY A 582 18.60 10.27 -12.62
CA GLY A 582 18.53 8.99 -13.33
C GLY A 582 19.34 8.94 -14.64
N GLN A 583 19.99 10.04 -15.05
CA GLN A 583 20.81 10.12 -16.27
C GLN A 583 22.28 10.36 -15.93
N SER A 584 23.18 9.87 -16.77
CA SER A 584 24.64 10.04 -16.60
C SER A 584 25.30 10.87 -17.70
N SER A 585 24.55 11.27 -18.72
CA SER A 585 25.05 12.11 -19.80
C SER A 585 23.97 13.00 -20.40
N ALA A 586 24.37 14.10 -21.02
CA ALA A 586 23.51 14.96 -21.82
C ALA A 586 24.32 15.58 -22.98
N SER A 587 23.64 16.11 -24.01
CA SER A 587 24.31 16.65 -25.20
C SER A 587 24.06 18.15 -25.39
N LYS A 588 25.03 18.86 -25.96
CA LYS A 588 24.94 20.28 -26.28
C LYS A 588 25.47 20.57 -27.69
N ASN A 589 24.72 21.35 -28.45
CA ASN A 589 25.15 21.83 -29.76
C ASN A 589 26.07 23.06 -29.63
N PHE A 590 26.97 23.25 -30.58
CA PHE A 590 27.87 24.39 -30.63
C PHE A 590 28.32 24.73 -32.06
N PHE A 591 28.77 25.96 -32.28
CA PHE A 591 29.46 26.40 -33.48
C PHE A 591 30.83 26.94 -33.11
N THR A 592 31.85 26.69 -33.93
CA THR A 592 33.22 27.20 -33.69
C THR A 592 33.76 27.88 -34.95
N ALA A 593 34.41 29.05 -34.80
CA ALA A 593 35.12 29.73 -35.88
C ALA A 593 36.29 28.88 -36.41
N ALA A 594 36.76 29.17 -37.63
CA ALA A 594 37.87 28.44 -38.24
C ALA A 594 39.11 28.47 -37.33
N GLY A 595 39.74 27.30 -37.13
CA GLY A 595 40.88 27.15 -36.21
C GLY A 595 40.61 26.09 -35.14
N VAL A 596 41.31 26.20 -34.00
CA VAL A 596 41.24 25.23 -32.90
C VAL A 596 40.65 25.87 -31.65
N ALA A 597 39.66 25.22 -31.04
CA ALA A 597 39.10 25.58 -29.73
C ALA A 597 39.31 24.44 -28.73
N SER A 598 39.74 24.76 -27.51
CA SER A 598 39.90 23.80 -26.41
C SER A 598 38.67 23.84 -25.51
N PHE A 599 38.05 22.69 -25.24
CA PHE A 599 36.81 22.58 -24.45
C PHE A 599 37.08 22.10 -23.02
N GLY A 600 36.24 22.55 -22.08
CA GLY A 600 36.24 22.08 -20.70
C GLY A 600 34.87 22.17 -20.02
N ALA A 601 34.71 21.51 -18.88
CA ALA A 601 33.45 21.49 -18.13
C ALA A 601 33.66 21.58 -16.61
N THR A 602 32.79 22.35 -15.94
CA THR A 602 32.62 22.37 -14.47
C THR A 602 31.20 21.98 -14.09
N GLY A 603 30.85 21.91 -12.79
CA GLY A 603 29.50 21.50 -12.36
C GLY A 603 29.03 22.16 -11.07
N THR A 604 27.71 22.16 -10.87
CA THR A 604 27.04 22.54 -9.61
C THR A 604 27.39 21.61 -8.44
N VAL A 605 27.70 20.36 -8.76
CA VAL A 605 28.51 19.47 -7.91
C VAL A 605 29.95 19.58 -8.42
N THR A 606 30.86 20.04 -7.57
CA THR A 606 32.27 20.26 -7.96
C THR A 606 32.95 18.93 -8.27
N PRO A 607 33.47 18.71 -9.49
CA PRO A 607 34.23 17.51 -9.81
C PRO A 607 35.57 17.47 -9.08
N ALA A 608 36.05 16.28 -8.72
CA ALA A 608 37.34 16.07 -8.07
C ALA A 608 38.55 16.36 -8.99
N SER A 609 38.37 16.17 -10.30
CA SER A 609 39.40 16.27 -11.34
C SER A 609 38.91 17.13 -12.52
N PRO A 610 39.83 17.72 -13.31
CA PRO A 610 39.47 18.44 -14.54
C PRO A 610 38.72 17.57 -15.54
N SER A 611 37.93 18.20 -16.42
CA SER A 611 37.25 17.49 -17.50
C SER A 611 38.23 16.78 -18.43
N THR A 612 37.87 15.57 -18.85
CA THR A 612 38.58 14.80 -19.88
C THR A 612 37.79 14.86 -21.19
N CYS A 613 38.44 14.45 -22.29
CA CYS A 613 37.78 14.36 -23.58
C CYS A 613 38.03 13.02 -24.21
N SER A 614 37.03 12.49 -24.90
CA SER A 614 37.14 11.20 -25.55
C SER A 614 36.62 11.21 -26.99
N ARG A 615 37.25 10.34 -27.79
CA ARG A 615 36.83 9.97 -29.14
C ARG A 615 36.69 8.46 -29.16
N SER A 616 35.47 7.97 -29.39
CA SER A 616 35.18 6.53 -29.43
C SER A 616 35.66 5.77 -28.18
N GLY A 617 35.49 6.36 -26.99
CA GLY A 617 35.91 5.77 -25.72
C GLY A 617 37.41 5.87 -25.41
N VAL A 618 38.22 6.45 -26.31
CA VAL A 618 39.65 6.68 -26.09
C VAL A 618 39.87 8.13 -25.71
N THR A 619 40.66 8.39 -24.67
CA THR A 619 41.02 9.74 -24.25
C THR A 619 41.80 10.46 -25.36
N VAL A 620 41.37 11.68 -25.68
CA VAL A 620 42.00 12.56 -26.66
C VAL A 620 42.19 13.96 -26.08
N ALA A 621 42.97 14.80 -26.76
CA ALA A 621 43.01 16.22 -26.43
C ALA A 621 41.62 16.85 -26.66
N CYS A 622 41.19 17.74 -25.76
CA CYS A 622 39.93 18.49 -25.84
C CYS A 622 39.90 19.56 -26.94
N ASN A 623 40.57 19.34 -28.07
CA ASN A 623 40.80 20.34 -29.11
C ASN A 623 39.89 20.08 -30.32
N TRP A 624 38.86 20.90 -30.47
CA TRP A 624 38.00 20.95 -31.65
C TRP A 624 38.67 21.71 -32.79
N THR A 625 38.83 21.09 -33.96
CA THR A 625 39.40 21.75 -35.15
C THR A 625 38.30 22.06 -36.17
N ALA A 626 37.96 23.33 -36.37
CA ALA A 626 36.95 23.76 -37.33
C ALA A 626 37.54 24.20 -38.68
N THR A 627 36.96 23.73 -39.79
CA THR A 627 37.37 24.06 -41.17
C THR A 627 36.30 24.85 -41.92
N ASN A 628 36.68 25.60 -42.96
CA ASN A 628 35.70 26.37 -43.75
C ASN A 628 34.82 25.52 -44.66
N SER A 629 35.19 24.27 -44.95
CA SER A 629 34.39 23.35 -45.76
C SER A 629 34.47 21.93 -45.21
N GLY A 630 33.46 21.11 -45.52
CA GLY A 630 33.36 19.73 -45.05
C GLY A 630 32.09 19.03 -45.53
N LEU A 631 31.88 17.79 -45.09
CA LEU A 631 30.64 17.05 -45.29
C LEU A 631 29.79 17.13 -44.01
N VAL A 632 28.52 17.50 -44.18
CA VAL A 632 27.49 17.37 -43.15
C VAL A 632 26.78 16.04 -43.38
N LEU A 633 26.96 15.10 -42.44
CA LEU A 633 26.27 13.81 -42.44
C LEU A 633 25.09 13.92 -41.48
N THR A 634 23.87 13.90 -42.01
CA THR A 634 22.65 13.94 -41.20
C THR A 634 22.02 12.56 -41.16
N VAL A 635 22.21 11.89 -40.02
CA VAL A 635 21.55 10.62 -39.72
C VAL A 635 20.16 10.95 -39.14
N PRO A 636 19.07 10.36 -39.68
CA PRO A 636 17.72 10.58 -39.15
C PRO A 636 17.59 10.26 -37.66
N ASN A 637 16.49 10.74 -37.05
CA ASN A 637 16.15 10.52 -35.64
C ASN A 637 17.31 10.80 -34.67
N SER A 638 18.03 11.90 -34.92
CA SER A 638 19.16 12.33 -34.08
C SER A 638 20.27 11.28 -33.95
N GLY A 639 20.53 10.52 -35.02
CA GLY A 639 21.57 9.49 -35.02
C GLY A 639 21.10 8.09 -34.63
N VAL A 640 19.82 7.90 -34.31
CA VAL A 640 19.27 6.61 -33.89
C VAL A 640 18.59 5.89 -35.06
N ILE A 641 19.03 4.68 -35.35
CA ILE A 641 18.45 3.82 -36.37
C ILE A 641 18.06 2.46 -35.77
N VAL A 642 17.19 1.73 -36.47
CA VAL A 642 16.75 0.40 -36.06
C VAL A 642 17.64 -0.66 -36.72
N GLY A 643 18.13 -1.61 -35.94
CA GLY A 643 18.95 -2.72 -36.42
C GLY A 643 18.22 -3.53 -37.50
N GLY A 644 18.91 -3.85 -38.59
CA GLY A 644 18.37 -4.54 -39.75
C GLY A 644 17.62 -3.65 -40.76
N LYS A 645 17.15 -2.45 -40.36
CA LYS A 645 16.40 -1.55 -41.24
C LYS A 645 17.33 -0.64 -42.05
N PRO A 646 17.24 -0.63 -43.40
CA PRO A 646 17.88 0.37 -44.24
C PRO A 646 17.47 1.81 -43.90
N VAL A 647 18.44 2.71 -43.71
CA VAL A 647 18.18 4.13 -43.42
C VAL A 647 18.97 5.03 -44.36
N ALA A 648 18.31 6.04 -44.93
CA ALA A 648 18.95 7.07 -45.73
C ALA A 648 19.61 8.12 -44.82
N VAL A 649 20.92 8.30 -44.97
CA VAL A 649 21.71 9.37 -44.38
C VAL A 649 21.88 10.46 -45.43
N SER A 650 21.47 11.69 -45.10
CA SER A 650 21.72 12.82 -45.98
C SER A 650 23.19 13.22 -45.89
N VAL A 651 23.84 13.35 -47.05
CA VAL A 651 25.24 13.79 -47.17
C VAL A 651 25.25 15.09 -47.96
N GLN A 652 25.64 16.18 -47.31
CA GLN A 652 25.77 17.48 -47.96
C GLN A 652 27.20 17.99 -47.90
N ALA A 653 27.77 18.39 -49.03
CA ALA A 653 29.05 19.07 -49.09
C ALA A 653 28.86 20.58 -48.98
N VAL A 654 29.39 21.17 -47.91
CA VAL A 654 29.17 22.58 -47.57
C VAL A 654 30.48 23.33 -47.44
N GLU A 655 30.40 24.63 -47.70
CA GLU A 655 31.41 25.62 -47.34
C GLU A 655 30.75 26.81 -46.63
N ALA A 656 31.48 27.47 -45.73
CA ALA A 656 30.98 28.60 -44.99
C ALA A 656 30.94 29.86 -45.87
N SER A 657 29.81 30.57 -45.84
CA SER A 657 29.65 31.87 -46.53
C SER A 657 30.49 33.00 -45.94
N GLY A 658 31.07 32.82 -44.75
CA GLY A 658 31.90 33.83 -44.06
C GLY A 658 32.63 33.28 -42.82
N PRO A 659 33.43 34.12 -42.15
CA PRO A 659 34.35 33.68 -41.08
C PRO A 659 33.73 33.55 -39.68
N THR A 660 32.49 34.02 -39.47
CA THR A 660 31.81 33.96 -38.16
C THR A 660 31.35 32.54 -37.83
N PRO A 661 31.48 32.06 -36.57
CA PRO A 661 30.90 30.77 -36.15
C PRO A 661 29.40 30.74 -36.45
N GLY A 662 28.93 29.72 -37.17
CA GLY A 662 27.52 29.62 -37.57
C GLY A 662 27.12 30.49 -38.77
N ALA A 663 28.07 31.00 -39.56
CA ALA A 663 27.77 31.57 -40.88
C ALA A 663 26.98 30.56 -41.74
N ALA A 664 26.13 31.04 -42.66
CA ALA A 664 25.33 30.14 -43.49
C ALA A 664 26.21 29.18 -44.31
N CYS A 665 25.85 27.89 -44.32
CA CYS A 665 26.46 26.91 -45.22
C CYS A 665 25.96 27.13 -46.65
N VAL A 666 26.88 27.19 -47.62
CA VAL A 666 26.57 27.21 -49.05
C VAL A 666 27.04 25.92 -49.75
N PRO A 667 26.38 25.47 -50.82
CA PRO A 667 26.75 24.24 -51.53
C PRO A 667 28.12 24.31 -52.21
N VAL A 668 28.94 23.27 -52.03
CA VAL A 668 30.20 23.11 -52.78
C VAL A 668 29.90 22.73 -54.24
N LYS A 669 30.49 23.46 -55.19
CA LYS A 669 30.26 23.23 -56.63
C LYS A 669 31.16 22.12 -57.21
N GLY A 670 30.77 21.62 -58.38
CA GLY A 670 31.61 20.73 -59.18
C GLY A 670 31.63 19.27 -58.70
N LEU A 671 30.56 18.75 -58.10
CA LEU A 671 30.51 17.40 -57.50
C LEU A 671 30.03 16.27 -58.43
N ALA A 672 29.76 16.56 -59.71
CA ALA A 672 29.32 15.54 -60.67
C ALA A 672 30.28 14.33 -60.70
N GLY A 673 29.74 13.11 -60.57
CA GLY A 673 30.50 11.86 -60.56
C GLY A 673 31.34 11.60 -59.29
N ALA A 674 31.14 12.36 -58.21
CA ALA A 674 31.85 12.13 -56.96
C ALA A 674 31.42 10.81 -56.28
N GLY A 675 32.35 10.18 -55.57
CA GLY A 675 32.10 9.05 -54.67
C GLY A 675 32.57 9.40 -53.26
N LEU A 676 32.33 8.48 -52.32
CA LEU A 676 32.75 8.62 -50.93
C LEU A 676 33.68 7.48 -50.53
N LYS A 677 34.69 7.83 -49.74
CA LYS A 677 35.43 6.91 -48.87
C LYS A 677 34.68 6.84 -47.56
N VAL A 678 34.07 5.71 -47.24
CA VAL A 678 33.23 5.53 -46.06
C VAL A 678 33.82 4.45 -45.17
N SER A 679 33.90 4.72 -43.87
CA SER A 679 34.32 3.76 -42.85
C SER A 679 33.40 3.82 -41.64
N ALA A 680 33.35 2.73 -40.89
CA ALA A 680 32.58 2.63 -39.65
C ALA A 680 33.48 2.11 -38.52
N THR A 681 33.67 2.91 -37.48
CA THR A 681 34.47 2.51 -36.32
C THR A 681 33.56 2.23 -35.13
N PRO A 682 33.54 0.99 -34.58
CA PRO A 682 32.74 0.66 -33.40
C PRO A 682 33.10 1.54 -32.19
N VAL A 683 32.11 1.84 -31.36
CA VAL A 683 32.26 2.59 -30.10
C VAL A 683 31.71 1.77 -28.94
N VAL A 684 30.47 1.29 -29.05
CA VAL A 684 29.84 0.40 -28.05
C VAL A 684 29.10 -0.73 -28.75
N PRO A 685 29.50 -2.01 -28.57
CA PRO A 685 30.75 -2.45 -27.96
C PRO A 685 31.99 -1.95 -28.76
N ALA A 686 33.18 -2.04 -28.15
CA ALA A 686 34.45 -1.68 -28.81
C ALA A 686 34.75 -2.52 -30.07
N SER A 687 34.07 -3.66 -30.20
CA SER A 687 34.01 -4.48 -31.41
C SER A 687 32.66 -5.17 -31.47
N PHE A 688 31.98 -5.14 -32.63
CA PHE A 688 30.75 -5.91 -32.85
C PHE A 688 31.04 -7.41 -32.89
N ALA A 689 30.03 -8.21 -32.56
CA ALA A 689 30.07 -9.66 -32.68
C ALA A 689 30.39 -10.09 -34.12
N GLY A 690 31.06 -11.25 -34.27
CA GLY A 690 31.25 -11.87 -35.58
C GLY A 690 29.91 -12.25 -36.22
N THR A 691 29.92 -12.52 -37.53
CA THR A 691 28.70 -12.89 -38.25
C THR A 691 28.18 -14.27 -37.82
N SER A 692 26.87 -14.39 -37.62
CA SER A 692 26.16 -15.64 -37.32
C SER A 692 24.82 -15.73 -38.06
N MET A 693 24.16 -16.89 -38.06
CA MET A 693 22.81 -17.05 -38.62
C MET A 693 21.75 -16.93 -37.51
N SER A 694 20.71 -16.13 -37.73
CA SER A 694 19.55 -16.00 -36.84
C SER A 694 18.29 -15.79 -37.67
N ALA A 695 17.20 -16.52 -37.37
CA ALA A 695 15.94 -16.49 -38.13
C ALA A 695 16.12 -16.51 -39.67
N GLY A 696 17.08 -17.30 -40.17
CA GLY A 696 17.34 -17.47 -41.60
C GLY A 696 18.14 -16.35 -42.28
N VAL A 697 18.62 -15.32 -41.54
CA VAL A 697 19.47 -14.24 -42.08
C VAL A 697 20.81 -14.14 -41.35
N THR A 698 21.81 -13.55 -42.01
CA THR A 698 23.11 -13.26 -41.39
C THR A 698 23.02 -12.02 -40.51
N VAL A 699 23.39 -12.16 -39.24
CA VAL A 699 23.43 -11.10 -38.21
C VAL A 699 24.85 -10.91 -37.68
N GLY A 700 25.12 -9.80 -36.98
CA GLY A 700 26.46 -9.42 -36.54
C GLY A 700 27.31 -8.80 -37.66
N GLY A 701 28.60 -8.60 -37.39
CA GLY A 701 29.55 -8.04 -38.35
C GLY A 701 29.55 -6.50 -38.44
N PRO A 702 30.33 -5.94 -39.38
CA PRO A 702 30.46 -4.50 -39.55
C PRO A 702 29.17 -3.85 -40.10
N PRO A 703 28.96 -2.55 -39.83
CA PRO A 703 27.93 -1.76 -40.52
C PRO A 703 28.15 -1.75 -42.02
N GLN A 704 27.07 -1.60 -42.78
CA GLN A 704 27.06 -1.70 -44.24
C GLN A 704 26.50 -0.42 -44.86
N ALA A 705 26.92 -0.10 -46.09
CA ALA A 705 26.37 1.04 -46.82
C ALA A 705 26.16 0.76 -48.32
N ALA A 706 25.26 1.52 -48.93
CA ALA A 706 24.92 1.49 -50.35
C ALA A 706 24.59 2.89 -50.89
N ASN A 707 24.60 3.05 -52.21
CA ASN A 707 24.18 4.28 -52.89
C ASN A 707 22.66 4.39 -53.13
N ALA A 708 21.90 3.33 -52.86
CA ALA A 708 20.44 3.28 -53.02
C ALA A 708 19.81 2.31 -52.01
N SER A 709 18.54 2.53 -51.66
CA SER A 709 17.81 1.73 -50.67
C SER A 709 17.82 0.22 -50.95
N ALA A 710 17.55 -0.15 -52.21
CA ALA A 710 17.56 -1.52 -52.72
C ALA A 710 18.88 -1.89 -53.43
N GLY A 711 19.96 -1.15 -53.17
CA GLY A 711 21.29 -1.41 -53.73
C GLY A 711 22.01 -2.57 -53.05
N ALA A 712 23.18 -2.94 -53.59
CA ALA A 712 24.08 -3.88 -52.94
C ALA A 712 24.78 -3.18 -51.76
N TYR A 713 24.53 -3.65 -50.53
CA TYR A 713 25.21 -3.15 -49.34
C TYR A 713 26.59 -3.77 -49.22
N VAL A 714 27.60 -2.91 -49.04
CA VAL A 714 28.98 -3.31 -48.81
C VAL A 714 29.36 -3.07 -47.36
N ASP A 715 30.12 -4.00 -46.79
CA ASP A 715 30.65 -3.87 -45.43
C ASP A 715 31.62 -2.69 -45.32
N LEU A 716 31.47 -1.88 -44.28
CA LEU A 716 32.31 -0.72 -44.05
C LEU A 716 33.58 -1.11 -43.28
N PRO A 717 34.78 -0.74 -43.76
CA PRO A 717 36.02 -0.98 -43.03
C PRO A 717 36.11 -0.13 -41.76
N GLY A 718 36.93 -0.56 -40.80
CA GLY A 718 37.19 0.16 -39.54
C GLY A 718 37.96 1.48 -39.68
N VAL A 719 38.62 1.67 -40.83
CA VAL A 719 39.41 2.86 -41.20
C VAL A 719 39.06 3.31 -42.61
N LEU A 720 39.24 4.61 -42.89
CA LEU A 720 38.97 5.19 -44.20
C LEU A 720 39.78 4.47 -45.31
N PRO A 721 39.12 4.00 -46.39
CA PRO A 721 39.80 3.31 -47.48
C PRO A 721 40.61 4.27 -48.37
N GLY A 722 41.61 3.74 -49.07
CA GLY A 722 42.44 4.52 -50.01
C GLY A 722 41.70 5.03 -51.25
N ALA A 723 40.62 4.35 -51.65
CA ALA A 723 39.76 4.68 -52.79
C ALA A 723 38.28 4.68 -52.38
N ASN A 724 37.41 5.26 -53.22
CA ASN A 724 35.97 5.30 -52.97
C ASN A 724 35.40 3.87 -52.94
N ASN A 725 34.84 3.46 -51.81
CA ASN A 725 34.09 2.21 -51.67
C ASN A 725 32.59 2.40 -51.92
N ILE A 726 32.11 3.64 -51.97
CA ILE A 726 30.75 4.00 -52.41
C ILE A 726 30.84 4.92 -53.61
N ALA A 727 30.31 4.48 -54.75
CA ALA A 727 30.34 5.20 -56.02
C ALA A 727 28.92 5.39 -56.59
N GLY A 728 28.80 6.21 -57.64
CA GLY A 728 27.51 6.46 -58.30
C GLY A 728 26.54 7.32 -57.48
N LEU A 729 27.06 8.14 -56.56
CA LEU A 729 26.24 9.10 -55.82
C LEU A 729 25.92 10.30 -56.73
N ALA A 730 24.63 10.66 -56.78
CA ALA A 730 24.17 11.84 -57.50
C ALA A 730 24.05 13.01 -56.52
N PHE A 731 24.97 13.97 -56.62
CA PHE A 731 24.87 15.24 -55.89
C PHE A 731 23.98 16.20 -56.66
N ASP A 732 22.97 16.75 -55.99
CA ASP A 732 22.05 17.72 -56.56
C ASP A 732 22.66 19.15 -56.61
N ALA A 733 21.84 20.13 -57.01
CA ALA A 733 22.26 21.54 -57.06
C ALA A 733 22.60 22.14 -55.69
N ASN A 734 22.15 21.51 -54.59
CA ASN A 734 22.45 21.89 -53.22
C ASN A 734 23.65 21.12 -52.64
N ALA A 735 24.39 20.41 -53.50
CA ALA A 735 25.50 19.55 -53.12
C ALA A 735 25.10 18.46 -52.11
N SER A 736 23.86 17.97 -52.23
CA SER A 736 23.28 16.94 -51.37
C SER A 736 23.10 15.61 -52.12
N THR A 737 23.29 14.50 -51.40
CA THR A 737 23.01 13.13 -51.88
C THR A 737 22.56 12.24 -50.71
N LEU A 738 22.15 11.01 -50.99
CA LEU A 738 21.76 10.04 -49.97
C LEU A 738 22.74 8.88 -49.92
N LEU A 739 23.25 8.59 -48.73
CA LEU A 739 23.99 7.37 -48.40
C LEU A 739 23.06 6.44 -47.61
N TRP A 740 22.78 5.25 -48.12
CA TRP A 740 21.96 4.29 -47.39
C TRP A 740 22.86 3.44 -46.49
N ILE A 741 22.50 3.32 -45.21
CA ILE A 741 23.22 2.50 -44.23
C ILE A 741 22.31 1.42 -43.66
N LYS A 742 22.90 0.30 -43.26
CA LYS A 742 22.23 -0.82 -42.59
C LYS A 742 23.23 -1.50 -41.66
N HIS A 743 22.79 -1.97 -40.50
CA HIS A 743 23.62 -2.78 -39.62
C HIS A 743 22.77 -3.94 -39.06
N MET A 744 23.21 -5.18 -39.27
CA MET A 744 22.50 -6.38 -38.81
C MET A 744 22.86 -6.72 -37.35
N ASP A 745 23.00 -5.71 -36.52
CA ASP A 745 23.34 -5.81 -35.10
C ASP A 745 22.91 -4.52 -34.38
N THR A 746 23.26 -4.36 -33.11
CA THR A 746 22.98 -3.18 -32.30
C THR A 746 24.24 -2.62 -31.66
N GLY A 747 24.22 -1.34 -31.30
CA GLY A 747 25.35 -0.65 -30.68
C GLY A 747 25.59 0.74 -31.25
N GLN A 748 26.69 1.37 -30.86
CA GLN A 748 27.11 2.68 -31.32
C GLN A 748 28.38 2.56 -32.17
N TRP A 749 28.42 3.31 -33.26
CA TRP A 749 29.59 3.42 -34.13
C TRP A 749 29.70 4.82 -34.75
N THR A 750 30.91 5.19 -35.15
CA THR A 750 31.17 6.44 -35.88
C THR A 750 31.17 6.18 -37.38
N LEU A 751 30.24 6.80 -38.10
CA LEU A 751 30.26 6.89 -39.56
C LEU A 751 31.24 7.98 -39.96
N SER A 752 32.29 7.64 -40.69
CA SER A 752 33.23 8.61 -41.26
C SER A 752 33.15 8.56 -42.78
N ALA A 753 33.06 9.74 -43.41
CA ALA A 753 33.07 9.89 -44.85
C ALA A 753 34.11 10.92 -45.28
N ARG A 754 34.75 10.69 -46.43
CA ARG A 754 35.58 11.69 -47.10
C ARG A 754 35.24 11.73 -48.57
N LEU A 755 35.04 12.94 -49.08
CA LEU A 755 34.95 13.24 -50.50
C LEU A 755 36.27 13.84 -50.94
N ASP A 756 37.03 13.10 -51.75
CA ASP A 756 38.23 13.60 -52.41
C ASP A 756 37.95 13.82 -53.89
N LYS A 757 38.26 15.02 -54.40
CA LYS A 757 38.15 15.34 -55.82
C LYS A 757 39.37 16.10 -56.29
N SER A 758 39.97 15.63 -57.38
CA SER A 758 41.11 16.30 -58.02
C SER A 758 40.71 17.69 -58.52
N ALA A 759 41.69 18.61 -58.55
CA ALA A 759 41.47 19.91 -59.17
C ALA A 759 41.07 19.77 -60.64
N THR A 760 40.23 20.69 -61.11
CA THR A 760 39.86 20.87 -62.52
C THR A 760 40.17 22.31 -62.93
N ALA A 761 40.07 22.65 -64.22
CA ALA A 761 40.25 24.03 -64.68
C ALA A 761 39.24 25.02 -64.08
N LEU A 762 38.11 24.54 -63.54
CA LEU A 762 37.02 25.36 -63.00
C LEU A 762 36.88 25.28 -61.46
N HIS A 763 37.51 24.30 -60.80
CA HIS A 763 37.34 24.05 -59.37
C HIS A 763 38.64 23.52 -58.74
N PRO A 764 39.04 23.98 -57.55
CA PRO A 764 40.24 23.50 -56.86
C PRO A 764 40.09 22.03 -56.41
N ALA A 765 41.19 21.43 -55.97
CA ALA A 765 41.14 20.12 -55.33
C ALA A 765 40.33 20.21 -54.03
N LEU A 766 39.47 19.22 -53.80
CA LEU A 766 38.61 19.11 -52.62
C LEU A 766 39.05 17.90 -51.79
N SER A 767 39.13 18.08 -50.47
CA SER A 767 39.17 16.99 -49.50
C SER A 767 38.25 17.36 -48.35
N LEU A 768 37.02 16.85 -48.42
CA LEU A 768 35.94 17.21 -47.50
C LEU A 768 35.70 16.05 -46.54
N PRO A 769 36.18 16.12 -45.29
CA PRO A 769 35.84 15.14 -44.28
C PRO A 769 34.46 15.43 -43.69
N GLY A 770 33.78 14.39 -43.24
CA GLY A 770 32.63 14.50 -42.36
C GLY A 770 32.45 13.23 -41.55
N SER A 771 31.71 13.35 -40.46
CA SER A 771 31.44 12.24 -39.57
C SER A 771 30.11 12.41 -38.87
N ALA A 772 29.46 11.31 -38.53
CA ALA A 772 28.31 11.28 -37.66
C ALA A 772 28.41 10.10 -36.68
N SER A 773 27.79 10.24 -35.51
CA SER A 773 27.55 9.09 -34.63
C SER A 773 26.27 8.39 -35.08
N VAL A 774 26.30 7.07 -35.10
CA VAL A 774 25.13 6.22 -35.36
C VAL A 774 24.94 5.30 -34.16
N ILE A 775 23.73 5.32 -33.60
CA ILE A 775 23.25 4.40 -32.58
C ILE A 775 22.25 3.47 -33.27
N VAL A 776 22.46 2.17 -33.13
CA VAL A 776 21.60 1.12 -33.66
C VAL A 776 20.93 0.44 -32.49
N VAL A 777 19.60 0.55 -32.42
CA VAL A 777 18.78 -0.07 -31.38
C VAL A 777 18.00 -1.26 -31.96
N PRO A 778 17.64 -2.26 -31.15
CA PRO A 778 16.70 -3.28 -31.60
C PRO A 778 15.34 -2.64 -31.95
N VAL A 779 14.55 -3.30 -32.81
CA VAL A 779 13.18 -2.84 -33.11
C VAL A 779 12.27 -2.95 -31.89
N GLY A 780 12.59 -3.88 -30.98
CA GLY A 780 11.93 -4.08 -29.71
C GLY A 780 12.41 -5.37 -29.04
N PHE A 781 11.74 -5.75 -27.95
CA PHE A 781 11.94 -7.08 -27.36
C PHE A 781 10.90 -8.08 -27.86
N GLY A 782 11.37 -9.22 -28.36
CA GLY A 782 10.52 -10.39 -28.58
C GLY A 782 10.45 -11.22 -27.32
N VAL A 783 9.24 -11.48 -26.80
CA VAL A 783 9.05 -12.30 -25.61
C VAL A 783 8.22 -13.53 -25.99
N ALA A 784 8.82 -14.71 -25.89
CA ALA A 784 8.14 -15.99 -26.11
C ALA A 784 8.11 -16.81 -24.82
N ALA A 785 7.02 -17.51 -24.55
CA ALA A 785 7.06 -18.61 -23.59
C ALA A 785 7.53 -19.87 -24.33
N ALA A 786 8.58 -20.52 -23.84
CA ALA A 786 9.22 -21.67 -24.51
C ALA A 786 8.25 -22.87 -24.69
N THR A 787 7.13 -22.88 -23.98
CA THR A 787 6.12 -23.95 -24.00
C THR A 787 4.81 -23.59 -24.68
N VAL A 788 4.53 -22.33 -25.04
CA VAL A 788 3.25 -21.95 -25.66
C VAL A 788 3.42 -20.81 -26.65
N THR A 789 3.35 -21.14 -27.94
CA THR A 789 2.83 -20.22 -28.96
C THR A 789 1.42 -20.67 -29.24
N ALA A 790 0.46 -20.11 -28.52
CA ALA A 790 -0.94 -20.32 -28.85
C ALA A 790 -1.18 -19.77 -30.26
N GLY A 791 -1.79 -20.56 -31.16
CA GLY A 791 -2.09 -20.08 -32.51
C GLY A 791 -2.92 -18.78 -32.46
N ALA A 792 -2.86 -17.94 -33.50
CA ALA A 792 -3.47 -16.60 -33.49
C ALA A 792 -4.96 -16.59 -33.07
N GLY A 793 -5.72 -17.63 -33.42
CA GLY A 793 -7.12 -17.81 -32.98
C GLY A 793 -7.26 -17.95 -31.46
N VAL A 794 -6.37 -18.71 -30.82
CA VAL A 794 -6.35 -18.90 -29.37
C VAL A 794 -6.00 -17.60 -28.63
N GLN A 795 -5.02 -16.85 -29.15
CA GLN A 795 -4.64 -15.58 -28.53
C GLN A 795 -5.81 -14.58 -28.52
N THR A 796 -6.57 -14.55 -29.62
CA THR A 796 -7.75 -13.70 -29.77
C THR A 796 -8.85 -14.11 -28.78
N ASP A 797 -9.12 -15.41 -28.69
CA ASP A 797 -10.22 -15.92 -27.88
C ASP A 797 -9.90 -15.90 -26.38
N CYS A 798 -8.65 -16.13 -25.97
CA CYS A 798 -8.21 -15.96 -24.59
C CYS A 798 -8.15 -14.49 -24.16
N ALA A 799 -8.09 -13.55 -25.11
CA ALA A 799 -8.26 -12.13 -24.83
C ALA A 799 -9.74 -11.72 -24.67
N SER A 800 -10.69 -12.48 -25.23
CA SER A 800 -12.12 -12.14 -25.27
C SER A 800 -12.89 -12.33 -23.94
N SER A 801 -12.27 -12.98 -22.94
CA SER A 801 -12.68 -13.01 -21.51
C SER A 801 -13.67 -14.07 -20.99
N PRO A 802 -14.24 -15.03 -21.77
CA PRO A 802 -14.74 -16.29 -21.19
C PRO A 802 -13.71 -17.42 -21.31
N THR A 803 -13.48 -18.17 -20.22
CA THR A 803 -12.63 -19.37 -20.25
C THR A 803 -13.14 -20.42 -21.23
N ALA A 804 -14.46 -20.56 -21.35
CA ALA A 804 -15.08 -21.52 -22.26
C ALA A 804 -14.75 -21.28 -23.74
N VAL A 805 -14.61 -20.01 -24.17
CA VAL A 805 -14.30 -19.68 -25.58
C VAL A 805 -12.82 -19.94 -25.86
N CYS A 806 -11.94 -19.49 -24.96
CA CYS A 806 -10.51 -19.80 -24.98
C CYS A 806 -10.26 -21.33 -25.00
N ASP A 807 -10.95 -22.08 -24.12
CA ASP A 807 -10.83 -23.54 -24.05
C ASP A 807 -11.33 -24.24 -25.32
N ALA A 808 -12.47 -23.80 -25.89
CA ALA A 808 -13.04 -24.39 -27.09
C ALA A 808 -12.13 -24.21 -28.31
N THR A 809 -11.50 -23.04 -28.47
CA THR A 809 -10.63 -22.75 -29.61
C THR A 809 -9.24 -23.34 -29.45
N ALA A 810 -8.71 -23.40 -28.23
CA ALA A 810 -7.34 -23.82 -27.97
C ALA A 810 -7.15 -25.32 -27.72
N GLY A 811 -8.21 -26.04 -27.37
CA GLY A 811 -8.10 -27.44 -26.96
C GLY A 811 -7.11 -27.61 -25.79
N ALA A 812 -6.21 -28.59 -25.86
CA ALA A 812 -5.24 -28.88 -24.80
C ALA A 812 -4.26 -27.72 -24.49
N ALA A 813 -4.16 -26.70 -25.35
CA ALA A 813 -3.27 -25.54 -25.17
C ALA A 813 -3.93 -24.34 -24.45
N ALA A 814 -5.21 -24.45 -24.05
CA ALA A 814 -5.95 -23.35 -23.42
C ALA A 814 -5.38 -22.91 -22.07
N ARG A 815 -4.88 -23.89 -21.29
CA ARG A 815 -4.27 -23.71 -19.99
C ARG A 815 -2.76 -23.92 -20.07
N LEU A 816 -1.98 -22.89 -19.74
CA LEU A 816 -0.53 -22.98 -19.66
C LEU A 816 -0.08 -23.63 -18.35
N ALA A 817 -0.60 -23.17 -17.21
CA ALA A 817 -0.29 -23.72 -15.90
C ALA A 817 -1.32 -23.27 -14.84
N SER A 818 -1.18 -23.71 -13.59
CA SER A 818 -1.84 -23.02 -12.47
C SER A 818 -1.06 -21.78 -12.05
N ALA A 819 -1.74 -20.82 -11.41
CA ALA A 819 -1.06 -19.71 -10.74
C ALA A 819 0.02 -20.27 -9.79
N GLY A 820 1.23 -19.71 -9.83
CA GLY A 820 2.39 -20.15 -9.05
C GLY A 820 3.21 -21.29 -9.67
N ASP A 821 2.68 -22.03 -10.64
CA ASP A 821 3.45 -23.05 -11.35
C ASP A 821 4.56 -22.42 -12.21
N SER A 822 5.65 -23.16 -12.38
CA SER A 822 6.78 -22.73 -13.22
C SER A 822 6.50 -22.94 -14.71
N PHE A 823 6.79 -21.93 -15.53
CA PHE A 823 6.82 -22.01 -16.99
C PHE A 823 8.11 -21.38 -17.54
N GLY A 824 8.54 -21.77 -18.73
CA GLY A 824 9.74 -21.19 -19.36
C GLY A 824 9.40 -20.00 -20.24
N ASN A 825 10.21 -18.94 -20.22
CA ASN A 825 10.13 -17.86 -21.20
C ASN A 825 11.50 -17.38 -21.69
N THR A 826 11.58 -16.95 -22.94
CA THR A 826 12.76 -16.40 -23.59
C THR A 826 12.47 -14.98 -24.03
N VAL A 827 13.48 -14.11 -23.91
CA VAL A 827 13.44 -12.73 -24.38
C VAL A 827 14.60 -12.52 -25.34
N ILE A 828 14.29 -11.92 -26.49
CA ILE A 828 15.29 -11.56 -27.50
C ILE A 828 15.26 -10.05 -27.78
N ALA A 829 16.42 -9.46 -28.04
CA ALA A 829 16.54 -8.15 -28.66
C ALA A 829 16.40 -8.32 -30.18
N ALA A 830 15.21 -8.01 -30.70
CA ALA A 830 14.84 -8.29 -32.08
C ALA A 830 15.40 -7.24 -33.05
N LEU A 831 15.86 -7.70 -34.20
CA LEU A 831 16.16 -6.87 -35.38
C LEU A 831 14.92 -6.73 -36.26
N TRP A 832 14.88 -5.65 -37.03
CA TRP A 832 13.77 -5.37 -37.93
C TRP A 832 13.74 -6.32 -39.13
N THR A 833 12.54 -6.76 -39.49
CA THR A 833 12.22 -7.53 -40.71
C THR A 833 11.21 -6.80 -41.60
N SER A 834 10.17 -6.20 -41.01
CA SER A 834 9.16 -5.40 -41.70
C SER A 834 8.55 -4.32 -40.77
N ASP A 835 7.94 -3.29 -41.34
CA ASP A 835 7.33 -2.18 -40.58
C ASP A 835 5.98 -2.52 -39.93
N ALA A 836 5.31 -3.60 -40.37
CA ALA A 836 4.00 -4.02 -39.88
C ALA A 836 4.05 -5.20 -38.91
N ASP A 837 5.25 -5.63 -38.53
CA ASP A 837 5.42 -6.76 -37.63
C ASP A 837 5.12 -6.36 -36.17
N SER A 838 4.29 -7.17 -35.52
CA SER A 838 3.81 -6.97 -34.15
C SER A 838 4.18 -8.12 -33.21
N GLU A 839 4.76 -9.21 -33.76
CA GLU A 839 5.21 -10.37 -33.01
C GLU A 839 6.73 -10.48 -33.18
N LEU A 840 7.48 -9.90 -32.24
CA LEU A 840 8.92 -9.78 -32.40
C LEU A 840 9.68 -11.04 -31.96
N SER A 841 9.02 -12.07 -31.45
CA SER A 841 9.69 -13.24 -30.89
C SER A 841 10.30 -14.20 -31.92
N ASP A 842 9.93 -14.09 -33.19
CA ASP A 842 10.49 -14.86 -34.30
C ASP A 842 11.52 -14.07 -35.16
N ASN A 843 11.77 -12.82 -34.81
CA ASN A 843 12.71 -11.96 -35.52
C ASN A 843 14.19 -12.34 -35.28
N PRO A 844 15.10 -11.96 -36.20
CA PRO A 844 16.54 -12.17 -36.02
C PRO A 844 17.05 -11.47 -34.76
N VAL A 845 17.96 -12.12 -34.03
CA VAL A 845 18.51 -11.61 -32.77
C VAL A 845 19.72 -10.71 -33.02
N ALA A 846 19.84 -9.61 -32.26
CA ALA A 846 21.01 -8.73 -32.27
C ALA A 846 22.17 -9.26 -31.37
N PRO A 847 23.24 -9.83 -31.94
CA PRO A 847 24.25 -10.55 -31.15
C PRO A 847 25.19 -9.65 -30.31
N SER A 848 25.26 -8.34 -30.57
CA SER A 848 26.02 -7.39 -29.73
C SER A 848 25.19 -6.76 -28.62
N TYR A 849 23.88 -7.01 -28.55
CA TYR A 849 23.04 -6.46 -27.48
C TYR A 849 23.41 -7.09 -26.14
N ALA A 850 23.68 -6.25 -25.14
CA ALA A 850 23.84 -6.66 -23.75
C ALA A 850 23.19 -5.62 -22.83
N GLY A 851 22.34 -6.07 -21.91
CA GLY A 851 21.64 -5.16 -21.00
C GLY A 851 20.58 -5.87 -20.16
N ALA A 852 20.21 -5.24 -19.05
CA ALA A 852 19.11 -5.70 -18.22
C ALA A 852 17.76 -5.34 -18.84
N VAL A 853 16.81 -6.26 -18.76
CA VAL A 853 15.43 -6.09 -19.22
C VAL A 853 14.49 -6.36 -18.06
N THR A 854 13.64 -5.38 -17.79
CA THR A 854 12.58 -5.48 -16.79
C THR A 854 11.38 -6.18 -17.41
N LEU A 855 10.87 -7.20 -16.71
CA LEU A 855 9.68 -7.96 -17.06
C LEU A 855 8.54 -7.61 -16.13
N ALA A 856 7.35 -7.37 -16.70
CA ALA A 856 6.14 -7.08 -15.95
C ALA A 856 4.95 -7.89 -16.48
N PRO A 857 4.10 -8.44 -15.59
CA PRO A 857 2.89 -9.12 -16.02
C PRO A 857 1.85 -8.11 -16.49
N VAL A 858 1.11 -8.47 -17.53
CA VAL A 858 -0.06 -7.75 -18.01
C VAL A 858 -1.23 -8.72 -18.02
N LEU A 859 -2.23 -8.44 -17.19
CA LEU A 859 -3.48 -9.19 -17.21
C LEU A 859 -4.29 -8.81 -18.45
N VAL A 860 -4.60 -9.81 -19.27
CA VAL A 860 -5.46 -9.65 -20.44
C VAL A 860 -6.92 -9.93 -20.07
N ALA A 861 -7.16 -10.99 -19.30
CA ALA A 861 -8.50 -11.37 -18.84
C ALA A 861 -8.46 -12.00 -17.45
N PRO A 862 -9.47 -11.74 -16.58
CA PRO A 862 -10.61 -10.86 -16.83
C PRO A 862 -10.24 -9.36 -16.77
N ALA A 863 -10.95 -8.53 -17.52
CA ALA A 863 -10.77 -7.08 -17.47
C ALA A 863 -11.05 -6.52 -16.06
N GLY A 864 -10.24 -5.53 -15.63
CA GLY A 864 -10.33 -4.97 -14.28
C GLY A 864 -10.00 -5.97 -13.16
N GLY A 865 -9.25 -7.03 -13.46
CA GLY A 865 -8.60 -7.89 -12.47
C GLY A 865 -7.25 -7.35 -12.01
N ASN A 866 -6.56 -8.12 -11.18
CA ASN A 866 -5.23 -7.82 -10.66
C ASN A 866 -4.14 -8.43 -11.57
N ALA A 867 -3.13 -7.64 -11.95
CA ALA A 867 -2.01 -8.08 -12.76
C ALA A 867 -1.14 -9.15 -12.10
N GLY A 868 -1.15 -9.24 -10.76
CA GLY A 868 -0.26 -10.14 -10.03
C GLY A 868 1.22 -9.78 -10.19
N THR A 869 2.08 -10.73 -9.87
CA THR A 869 3.55 -10.56 -9.89
C THR A 869 4.21 -11.71 -10.62
N LEU A 870 5.26 -11.40 -11.38
CA LEU A 870 6.17 -12.42 -11.92
C LEU A 870 7.23 -12.78 -10.88
N GLY A 871 7.67 -14.04 -10.87
CA GLY A 871 8.76 -14.51 -10.02
C GLY A 871 10.11 -13.89 -10.42
N THR A 872 10.37 -13.75 -11.72
CA THR A 872 11.53 -13.04 -12.27
C THR A 872 11.08 -11.78 -12.99
N THR A 873 11.43 -10.62 -12.43
CA THR A 873 11.09 -9.29 -12.96
C THR A 873 12.25 -8.57 -13.63
N ASN A 874 13.46 -9.13 -13.58
CA ASN A 874 14.64 -8.59 -14.25
C ASN A 874 15.46 -9.71 -14.87
N LEU A 875 15.77 -9.57 -16.16
CA LEU A 875 16.47 -10.56 -16.96
C LEU A 875 17.63 -9.89 -17.72
N PRO A 876 18.90 -10.21 -17.42
CA PRO A 876 20.00 -9.78 -18.26
C PRO A 876 19.99 -10.54 -19.59
N LEU A 877 20.08 -9.81 -20.70
CA LEU A 877 20.32 -10.36 -22.02
C LEU A 877 21.82 -10.33 -22.30
N VAL A 878 22.35 -11.45 -22.78
CA VAL A 878 23.72 -11.60 -23.25
C VAL A 878 23.67 -12.08 -24.69
N ALA A 879 24.40 -11.40 -25.58
CA ALA A 879 24.30 -11.62 -27.02
C ALA A 879 22.86 -11.57 -27.55
N GLY A 880 22.09 -10.60 -27.03
CA GLY A 880 20.71 -10.35 -27.41
C GLY A 880 19.68 -11.35 -26.93
N THR A 881 20.04 -12.38 -26.15
CA THR A 881 19.10 -13.39 -25.65
C THR A 881 19.18 -13.56 -24.14
N GLY A 882 18.04 -13.83 -23.51
CA GLY A 882 17.96 -14.29 -22.13
C GLY A 882 16.80 -15.26 -21.97
N ALA A 883 16.92 -16.22 -21.06
CA ALA A 883 15.86 -17.19 -20.77
C ALA A 883 15.61 -17.29 -19.26
N VAL A 884 14.34 -17.38 -18.88
CA VAL A 884 13.88 -17.74 -17.54
C VAL A 884 13.35 -19.16 -17.62
N ALA A 885 14.07 -20.11 -17.01
CA ALA A 885 13.69 -21.52 -17.05
C ALA A 885 12.44 -21.83 -16.21
N ALA A 886 12.25 -21.12 -15.09
CA ALA A 886 11.17 -21.32 -14.14
C ALA A 886 10.54 -19.98 -13.74
N GLN A 887 9.90 -19.33 -14.70
CA GLN A 887 9.07 -18.15 -14.44
C GLN A 887 7.80 -18.58 -13.71
N GLN A 888 7.33 -17.76 -12.77
CA GLN A 888 6.08 -17.98 -12.06
C GLN A 888 5.20 -16.74 -12.18
N TRP A 889 3.89 -16.92 -12.15
CA TRP A 889 2.94 -15.82 -12.09
C TRP A 889 1.91 -16.09 -11.00
N THR A 890 1.71 -15.12 -10.11
CA THR A 890 0.93 -15.36 -8.88
C THR A 890 -0.57 -15.41 -9.08
N GLN A 891 -1.11 -14.99 -10.23
CA GLN A 891 -2.55 -14.85 -10.42
C GLN A 891 -3.10 -15.84 -11.46
N SER A 892 -4.39 -16.17 -11.32
CA SER A 892 -5.14 -16.80 -12.41
C SER A 892 -5.51 -15.73 -13.44
N GLY A 893 -5.60 -16.06 -14.72
CA GLY A 893 -5.92 -15.06 -15.76
C GLY A 893 -5.36 -15.44 -17.12
N ALA A 894 -5.54 -14.60 -18.12
CA ALA A 894 -4.75 -14.66 -19.35
C ALA A 894 -3.58 -13.66 -19.27
N LEU A 895 -2.35 -14.12 -19.54
CA LEU A 895 -1.11 -13.36 -19.31
C LEU A 895 -0.47 -12.86 -20.61
N ARG A 896 -0.02 -11.60 -20.59
CA ARG A 896 1.09 -11.10 -21.42
C ARG A 896 2.26 -10.72 -20.52
N ILE A 897 3.47 -10.79 -21.05
CA ILE A 897 4.67 -10.30 -20.37
C ILE A 897 5.19 -9.10 -21.16
N ASN A 898 5.21 -7.93 -20.53
CA ASN A 898 5.90 -6.77 -21.06
C ASN A 898 7.39 -6.86 -20.74
N ALA A 899 8.21 -6.46 -21.69
CA ALA A 899 9.65 -6.30 -21.56
C ALA A 899 10.02 -4.84 -21.83
N SER A 900 10.84 -4.26 -20.97
CA SER A 900 11.33 -2.89 -21.13
C SER A 900 12.78 -2.77 -20.68
N GLY A 901 13.52 -1.89 -21.34
CA GLY A 901 14.94 -1.67 -21.04
C GLY A 901 15.42 -0.39 -21.67
N ILE A 902 16.54 0.13 -21.18
CA ILE A 902 17.21 1.28 -21.75
C ILE A 902 18.51 0.80 -22.39
N TYR A 903 18.66 1.05 -23.68
CA TYR A 903 19.87 0.71 -24.42
C TYR A 903 20.41 1.97 -25.10
N LEU A 904 21.63 2.38 -24.75
CA LEU A 904 22.28 3.59 -25.28
C LEU A 904 21.37 4.84 -25.19
N ALA A 905 20.75 5.04 -24.02
CA ALA A 905 19.78 6.10 -23.72
C ALA A 905 18.48 6.07 -24.55
N GLN A 906 18.19 4.97 -25.25
CA GLN A 906 16.94 4.75 -25.95
C GLN A 906 16.07 3.75 -25.20
N ASN A 907 14.78 4.04 -25.11
CA ASN A 907 13.80 3.10 -24.57
C ASN A 907 13.55 1.99 -25.60
N VAL A 908 13.77 0.76 -25.19
CA VAL A 908 13.38 -0.44 -25.94
C VAL A 908 12.24 -1.08 -25.18
N VAL A 909 11.15 -1.34 -25.89
CA VAL A 909 9.97 -1.99 -25.33
C VAL A 909 9.57 -3.17 -26.20
N GLY A 910 8.85 -4.09 -25.60
CA GLY A 910 8.28 -5.23 -26.28
C GLY A 910 7.28 -5.91 -25.37
N GLN A 911 6.54 -6.84 -25.93
CA GLN A 911 5.61 -7.66 -25.17
C GLN A 911 5.49 -9.01 -25.84
N SER A 912 5.05 -9.99 -25.07
CA SER A 912 4.62 -11.26 -25.64
C SER A 912 3.26 -11.13 -26.34
N ALA A 913 2.99 -12.07 -27.24
CA ALA A 913 1.65 -12.58 -27.49
C ALA A 913 0.89 -12.87 -26.17
N VAL A 914 -0.44 -13.01 -26.26
CA VAL A 914 -1.21 -13.61 -25.15
C VAL A 914 -0.72 -15.04 -25.00
N LEU A 915 -0.08 -15.36 -23.87
CA LEU A 915 0.57 -16.65 -23.70
C LEU A 915 -0.46 -17.77 -23.68
N ALA A 916 -1.37 -17.75 -22.69
CA ALA A 916 -2.57 -18.57 -22.57
C ALA A 916 -3.22 -18.26 -21.20
N ARG A 917 -4.19 -19.09 -20.77
CA ARG A 917 -4.81 -18.97 -19.46
C ARG A 917 -4.04 -19.69 -18.35
N PHE A 918 -4.08 -19.13 -17.15
CA PHE A 918 -3.70 -19.74 -15.89
C PHE A 918 -4.93 -20.02 -15.04
N SER A 919 -5.06 -21.24 -14.51
CA SER A 919 -6.06 -21.56 -13.48
C SER A 919 -5.65 -20.98 -12.12
N PRO A 920 -6.53 -20.96 -11.11
CA PRO A 920 -6.09 -20.78 -9.72
C PRO A 920 -5.01 -21.80 -9.35
N HIS A 921 -4.25 -21.56 -8.27
CA HIS A 921 -3.30 -22.56 -7.76
C HIS A 921 -4.06 -23.80 -7.29
N HIS A 922 -5.09 -23.58 -6.47
CA HIS A 922 -5.93 -24.60 -5.88
C HIS A 922 -7.27 -24.01 -5.45
N LEU A 923 -8.18 -24.89 -4.99
CA LEU A 923 -9.41 -24.48 -4.32
C LEU A 923 -9.31 -24.81 -2.82
N GLU A 924 -10.07 -24.11 -2.00
CA GLU A 924 -10.31 -24.46 -0.61
C GLU A 924 -11.81 -24.44 -0.33
N THR A 925 -12.24 -25.24 0.65
CA THR A 925 -13.61 -25.17 1.15
C THR A 925 -13.62 -24.83 2.64
N VAL A 926 -14.46 -23.86 3.00
CA VAL A 926 -14.66 -23.41 4.38
C VAL A 926 -16.14 -23.49 4.68
N LEU A 927 -16.50 -24.27 5.69
CA LEU A 927 -17.86 -24.35 6.18
C LEU A 927 -18.01 -23.42 7.39
N THR A 928 -18.88 -22.43 7.28
CA THR A 928 -19.15 -21.49 8.37
C THR A 928 -20.44 -21.82 9.10
N THR A 929 -21.41 -22.45 8.42
CA THR A 929 -22.72 -22.77 8.99
C THR A 929 -23.19 -24.14 8.52
N HIS A 930 -23.36 -25.05 9.47
CA HIS A 930 -24.02 -26.35 9.28
C HIS A 930 -25.52 -26.18 9.02
N GLY A 931 -26.22 -27.25 8.64
CA GLY A 931 -27.68 -27.25 8.58
C GLY A 931 -28.33 -27.11 9.97
N CYS A 932 -27.72 -27.68 11.01
CA CYS A 932 -28.26 -27.75 12.35
C CYS A 932 -27.17 -27.82 13.44
N GLY A 933 -26.94 -26.72 14.17
CA GLY A 933 -25.92 -26.70 15.22
C GLY A 933 -24.53 -27.00 14.64
N ASN A 934 -24.01 -28.20 14.91
CA ASN A 934 -22.71 -28.70 14.44
C ASN A 934 -22.80 -29.89 13.45
N PHE A 935 -23.99 -30.18 12.90
CA PHE A 935 -24.23 -31.25 11.93
C PHE A 935 -25.31 -30.83 10.92
N THR A 936 -25.59 -31.65 9.92
CA THR A 936 -26.68 -31.44 8.96
C THR A 936 -27.52 -32.71 8.85
N TYR A 937 -28.84 -32.58 8.82
CA TYR A 937 -29.67 -33.76 8.54
C TYR A 937 -29.56 -34.16 7.06
N SER A 938 -29.69 -35.45 6.78
CA SER A 938 -29.80 -35.95 5.42
C SER A 938 -30.96 -35.27 4.69
N ALA A 939 -30.70 -34.79 3.47
CA ALA A 939 -31.60 -33.97 2.65
C ALA A 939 -31.85 -32.53 3.15
N GLN A 940 -31.18 -32.10 4.22
CA GLN A 940 -31.11 -30.70 4.63
C GLN A 940 -29.96 -30.00 3.87
N PRO A 941 -30.13 -28.75 3.40
CA PRO A 941 -29.03 -27.96 2.88
C PRO A 941 -27.93 -27.74 3.92
N ILE A 942 -26.68 -27.94 3.52
CA ILE A 942 -25.52 -27.46 4.25
C ILE A 942 -25.52 -25.94 4.09
N THR A 943 -25.73 -25.19 5.17
CA THR A 943 -26.22 -23.81 5.08
C THR A 943 -25.25 -22.85 4.38
N ALA A 944 -23.97 -22.86 4.75
CA ALA A 944 -22.99 -21.92 4.22
C ALA A 944 -21.62 -22.59 3.99
N LEU A 945 -21.44 -23.17 2.80
CA LEU A 945 -20.15 -23.64 2.31
C LEU A 945 -19.54 -22.58 1.40
N THR A 946 -18.41 -22.00 1.80
CA THR A 946 -17.64 -21.08 0.96
C THR A 946 -16.57 -21.86 0.21
N VAL A 947 -16.55 -21.74 -1.12
CA VAL A 947 -15.46 -22.20 -1.97
C VAL A 947 -14.57 -21.02 -2.34
N ARG A 948 -13.27 -21.18 -2.13
CA ARG A 948 -12.24 -20.16 -2.29
C ARG A 948 -11.25 -20.61 -3.36
N ALA A 949 -11.04 -19.81 -4.39
CA ALA A 949 -10.01 -19.99 -5.40
C ALA A 949 -8.76 -19.22 -4.97
N MET A 950 -7.65 -19.93 -4.84
CA MET A 950 -6.43 -19.40 -4.26
C MET A 950 -5.41 -19.02 -5.34
N ASP A 951 -4.65 -17.97 -5.07
CA ASP A 951 -3.55 -17.50 -5.89
C ASP A 951 -2.27 -18.31 -5.64
N GLY A 952 -1.25 -18.06 -6.46
CA GLY A 952 0.04 -18.76 -6.42
C GLY A 952 1.13 -18.00 -5.66
N ALA A 953 0.79 -17.07 -4.77
CA ALA A 953 1.77 -16.37 -3.94
C ALA A 953 2.35 -17.29 -2.85
N THR A 954 3.52 -16.94 -2.30
CA THR A 954 4.17 -17.72 -1.21
C THR A 954 3.29 -17.85 0.03
N THR A 955 2.46 -16.83 0.29
CA THR A 955 1.34 -16.89 1.23
C THR A 955 0.07 -16.78 0.42
N SER A 956 -0.58 -17.91 0.13
CA SER A 956 -1.75 -17.94 -0.75
C SER A 956 -2.88 -17.06 -0.23
N ALA A 957 -3.43 -16.24 -1.11
CA ALA A 957 -4.61 -15.43 -0.88
C ALA A 957 -5.70 -15.80 -1.90
N LEU A 958 -6.90 -15.20 -1.79
CA LEU A 958 -7.90 -15.33 -2.84
C LEU A 958 -7.39 -14.68 -4.13
N THR A 959 -7.51 -15.38 -5.26
CA THR A 959 -7.27 -14.75 -6.56
C THR A 959 -8.47 -13.87 -6.94
N PRO A 960 -8.35 -12.52 -6.98
CA PRO A 960 -9.44 -11.64 -7.42
C PRO A 960 -9.84 -11.85 -8.88
N ASN A 961 -9.02 -12.57 -9.65
CA ASN A 961 -9.24 -12.80 -11.07
C ASN A 961 -10.16 -13.98 -11.36
N TYR A 962 -10.41 -14.85 -10.38
CA TYR A 962 -11.36 -15.94 -10.55
C TYR A 962 -12.79 -15.43 -10.31
N LYS A 963 -13.36 -14.78 -11.33
CA LYS A 963 -14.67 -14.09 -11.25
C LYS A 963 -15.44 -14.12 -12.57
N GLY A 964 -16.76 -14.01 -12.50
CA GLY A 964 -17.63 -13.86 -13.66
C GLY A 964 -17.43 -14.94 -14.73
N SER A 965 -17.36 -14.56 -16.00
CA SER A 965 -17.13 -15.49 -17.13
C SER A 965 -15.72 -16.09 -17.17
N PHE A 966 -14.79 -15.58 -16.35
CA PHE A 966 -13.45 -16.14 -16.24
C PHE A 966 -13.40 -17.32 -15.23
N ALA A 967 -14.32 -17.37 -14.25
CA ALA A 967 -14.43 -18.55 -13.40
C ALA A 967 -14.92 -19.77 -14.19
N ARG A 968 -14.71 -20.96 -13.63
CA ARG A 968 -15.29 -22.22 -14.12
C ARG A 968 -16.36 -22.72 -13.17
N THR A 969 -17.24 -23.57 -13.69
CA THR A 969 -18.22 -24.30 -12.87
C THR A 969 -17.48 -25.23 -11.92
N VAL A 970 -17.76 -25.13 -10.62
CA VAL A 970 -17.18 -25.97 -9.58
C VAL A 970 -18.20 -27.01 -9.12
N THR A 971 -17.77 -28.25 -8.92
CA THR A 971 -18.61 -29.31 -8.33
C THR A 971 -18.08 -29.70 -6.96
N VAL A 972 -18.98 -29.82 -5.97
CA VAL A 972 -18.69 -30.31 -4.62
C VAL A 972 -18.98 -31.80 -4.55
N THR A 973 -18.05 -32.57 -4.00
CA THR A 973 -18.13 -34.04 -3.84
C THR A 973 -17.67 -34.44 -2.45
N ASP A 974 -17.89 -35.70 -2.08
CA ASP A 974 -17.28 -36.27 -0.87
C ASP A 974 -15.86 -36.74 -1.18
N GLY A 975 -14.88 -36.04 -0.63
CA GLY A 975 -13.46 -36.37 -0.73
C GLY A 975 -13.08 -37.69 -0.06
N ASN A 976 -13.95 -38.25 0.79
CA ASN A 976 -13.79 -39.59 1.38
C ASN A 976 -14.32 -40.71 0.46
N GLY A 977 -15.08 -40.38 -0.58
CA GLY A 977 -15.60 -41.34 -1.55
C GLY A 977 -16.75 -42.22 -1.04
N SER A 978 -17.57 -41.72 -0.11
CA SER A 978 -18.72 -42.48 0.41
C SER A 978 -19.77 -42.79 -0.66
N THR A 979 -20.29 -44.01 -0.64
CA THR A 979 -21.39 -44.48 -1.50
C THR A 979 -22.74 -44.55 -0.76
N SER A 980 -22.79 -44.10 0.50
CA SER A 980 -24.00 -44.19 1.34
C SER A 980 -25.13 -43.22 0.94
N GLY A 981 -24.84 -42.26 0.04
CA GLY A 981 -25.77 -41.24 -0.38
C GLY A 981 -25.28 -40.47 -1.60
N THR A 982 -26.04 -39.45 -1.98
CA THR A 982 -25.75 -38.60 -3.15
C THR A 982 -25.87 -37.12 -2.83
N PHE A 983 -25.09 -36.31 -3.54
CA PHE A 983 -25.20 -34.86 -3.51
C PHE A 983 -26.23 -34.36 -4.53
N SER A 984 -26.91 -33.27 -4.19
CA SER A 984 -27.64 -32.40 -5.10
C SER A 984 -27.36 -30.93 -4.75
N ALA A 985 -27.70 -30.00 -5.65
CA ALA A 985 -27.35 -28.57 -5.52
C ALA A 985 -25.84 -28.32 -5.26
N ASN A 986 -25.00 -29.25 -5.70
CA ASN A 986 -23.56 -29.29 -5.45
C ASN A 986 -22.74 -28.75 -6.62
N VAL A 987 -23.39 -28.12 -7.60
CA VAL A 987 -22.75 -27.47 -8.74
C VAL A 987 -22.85 -25.97 -8.55
N ILE A 988 -21.71 -25.30 -8.48
CA ILE A 988 -21.57 -23.85 -8.31
C ILE A 988 -21.29 -23.25 -9.70
N PRO A 989 -22.24 -22.48 -10.27
CA PRO A 989 -22.02 -21.85 -11.57
C PRO A 989 -20.87 -20.85 -11.52
N ALA A 990 -20.07 -20.76 -12.59
CA ALA A 990 -18.97 -19.80 -12.73
C ALA A 990 -19.36 -18.36 -12.34
N ALA A 991 -20.55 -17.91 -12.76
CA ALA A 991 -21.05 -16.56 -12.46
C ALA A 991 -21.25 -16.26 -10.96
N SER A 992 -21.27 -17.29 -10.10
CA SER A 992 -21.40 -17.13 -8.65
C SER A 992 -20.10 -16.70 -7.97
N PHE A 993 -18.96 -16.84 -8.66
CA PHE A 993 -17.66 -16.42 -8.14
C PHE A 993 -17.48 -14.91 -8.26
N THR A 994 -17.28 -14.27 -7.10
CA THR A 994 -16.89 -12.87 -6.99
C THR A 994 -15.51 -12.80 -6.37
N SER A 995 -14.52 -12.37 -7.16
CA SER A 995 -13.13 -12.19 -6.73
C SER A 995 -12.53 -13.41 -6.00
N GLY A 996 -12.73 -14.59 -6.56
CA GLY A 996 -12.18 -15.84 -6.03
C GLY A 996 -13.04 -16.53 -4.97
N SER A 997 -14.22 -16.01 -4.62
CA SER A 997 -15.08 -16.65 -3.62
C SER A 997 -16.50 -16.89 -4.14
N ALA A 998 -17.07 -18.03 -3.80
CA ALA A 998 -18.49 -18.35 -4.02
C ALA A 998 -19.08 -19.05 -2.80
N LEU A 999 -20.30 -18.65 -2.43
CA LEU A 999 -21.09 -19.31 -1.40
C LEU A 999 -22.00 -20.36 -2.05
N ALA A 1000 -22.10 -21.53 -1.43
CA ALA A 1000 -22.94 -22.62 -1.87
C ALA A 1000 -23.67 -23.29 -0.70
N SER A 1001 -24.81 -23.91 -1.01
CA SER A 1001 -25.57 -24.69 -0.05
C SER A 1001 -25.88 -26.10 -0.59
N PRO A 1002 -24.86 -26.96 -0.75
CA PRO A 1002 -25.06 -28.31 -1.26
C PRO A 1002 -25.92 -29.14 -0.31
N VAL A 1003 -26.65 -30.11 -0.86
CA VAL A 1003 -27.51 -31.03 -0.12
C VAL A 1003 -26.96 -32.43 -0.26
N PHE A 1004 -26.71 -33.13 0.84
CA PHE A 1004 -26.39 -34.56 0.82
C PHE A 1004 -27.55 -35.38 1.35
N SER A 1005 -27.95 -36.42 0.62
CA SER A 1005 -29.05 -37.32 1.00
C SER A 1005 -28.57 -38.77 1.05
N PHE A 1006 -28.76 -39.44 2.18
CA PHE A 1006 -28.55 -40.88 2.28
C PHE A 1006 -29.52 -41.64 1.38
N THR A 1007 -29.06 -42.75 0.81
CA THR A 1007 -29.91 -43.68 0.05
C THR A 1007 -30.90 -44.42 0.96
N SER A 1008 -30.52 -44.65 2.22
CA SER A 1008 -31.36 -45.28 3.24
C SER A 1008 -31.67 -44.31 4.38
N PRO A 1009 -32.93 -44.23 4.85
CA PRO A 1009 -33.32 -43.37 5.97
C PRO A 1009 -32.81 -43.87 7.34
N THR A 1010 -32.20 -45.07 7.40
CA THR A 1010 -31.57 -45.64 8.60
C THR A 1010 -30.07 -45.79 8.39
N SER A 1011 -29.40 -44.69 8.08
CA SER A 1011 -27.94 -44.62 7.92
C SER A 1011 -27.29 -44.04 9.17
N ALA A 1012 -26.20 -44.66 9.62
CA ALA A 1012 -25.42 -44.13 10.74
C ALA A 1012 -24.79 -42.77 10.37
N PRO A 1013 -24.44 -41.90 11.34
CA PRO A 1013 -23.82 -40.62 11.05
C PRO A 1013 -22.56 -40.77 10.17
N LEU A 1014 -22.42 -39.89 9.18
CA LEU A 1014 -21.31 -39.90 8.22
C LEU A 1014 -20.64 -38.54 8.20
N THR A 1015 -19.33 -38.50 8.40
CA THR A 1015 -18.53 -37.28 8.18
C THR A 1015 -18.09 -37.20 6.73
N LEU A 1016 -18.62 -36.24 6.00
CA LEU A 1016 -18.22 -35.90 4.63
C LEU A 1016 -16.98 -35.01 4.66
N LYS A 1017 -16.13 -35.18 3.65
CA LYS A 1017 -15.07 -34.23 3.33
C LYS A 1017 -15.51 -33.43 2.11
N LEU A 1018 -15.87 -32.16 2.27
CA LEU A 1018 -16.47 -31.36 1.19
C LEU A 1018 -15.40 -30.90 0.20
N ARG A 1019 -15.18 -31.68 -0.86
CA ARG A 1019 -14.17 -31.42 -1.90
C ARG A 1019 -14.75 -30.61 -3.05
N ALA A 1020 -14.13 -29.48 -3.38
CA ALA A 1020 -14.47 -28.68 -4.56
C ALA A 1020 -13.48 -28.96 -5.71
N ALA A 1021 -13.98 -29.08 -6.94
CA ALA A 1021 -13.17 -29.21 -8.15
C ALA A 1021 -13.82 -28.54 -9.37
N ASP A 1022 -13.03 -27.95 -10.26
CA ASP A 1022 -13.48 -27.28 -11.50
C ASP A 1022 -13.03 -27.97 -12.81
N ALA A 1023 -12.59 -29.22 -12.67
CA ALA A 1023 -11.90 -30.07 -13.67
C ALA A 1023 -10.41 -29.74 -13.92
N GLU A 1024 -9.88 -28.62 -13.44
CA GLU A 1024 -8.45 -28.28 -13.57
C GLU A 1024 -7.72 -28.31 -12.25
N VAL A 1025 -8.37 -27.80 -11.21
CA VAL A 1025 -7.87 -27.72 -9.85
C VAL A 1025 -8.90 -28.24 -8.85
N SER A 1026 -8.42 -28.60 -7.67
CA SER A 1026 -9.19 -29.23 -6.61
C SER A 1026 -8.75 -28.73 -5.25
N SER A 1027 -9.62 -28.86 -4.25
CA SER A 1027 -9.27 -28.71 -2.83
C SER A 1027 -8.56 -29.92 -2.23
N ALA A 1028 -8.41 -31.01 -2.99
CA ALA A 1028 -7.67 -32.18 -2.55
C ALA A 1028 -6.21 -31.83 -2.18
N GLY A 1029 -5.81 -32.15 -0.95
CA GLY A 1029 -4.48 -31.81 -0.43
C GLY A 1029 -4.37 -30.43 0.22
N TYR A 1030 -5.45 -29.65 0.20
CA TYR A 1030 -5.56 -28.32 0.82
C TYR A 1030 -6.69 -28.31 1.87
N ALA A 1031 -7.14 -27.12 2.27
CA ALA A 1031 -8.25 -26.99 3.21
C ALA A 1031 -9.55 -27.53 2.61
N GLU A 1032 -10.07 -28.59 3.23
CA GLU A 1032 -11.37 -29.19 2.91
C GLU A 1032 -12.24 -29.19 4.16
N ALA A 1033 -13.36 -28.49 4.11
CA ALA A 1033 -14.34 -28.48 5.18
C ALA A 1033 -14.90 -29.89 5.42
N SER A 1034 -15.24 -30.18 6.68
CA SER A 1034 -15.87 -31.44 7.07
C SER A 1034 -17.29 -31.19 7.55
N GLU A 1035 -18.21 -32.08 7.21
CA GLU A 1035 -19.62 -31.99 7.59
C GLU A 1035 -20.13 -33.33 8.10
N GLU A 1036 -20.73 -33.36 9.29
CA GLU A 1036 -21.40 -34.56 9.79
C GLU A 1036 -22.85 -34.61 9.32
N ILE A 1037 -23.23 -35.67 8.60
CA ILE A 1037 -24.60 -35.91 8.16
C ILE A 1037 -25.28 -36.93 9.04
N ARG A 1038 -26.52 -36.64 9.48
CA ARG A 1038 -27.36 -37.55 10.27
C ARG A 1038 -28.67 -37.91 9.57
N SER A 1039 -29.07 -39.18 9.63
CA SER A 1039 -30.46 -39.56 9.36
C SER A 1039 -31.34 -39.13 10.54
N GLY A 1040 -32.22 -38.15 10.34
CA GLY A 1040 -33.09 -37.59 11.39
C GLY A 1040 -34.55 -37.98 11.24
N ARG A 1041 -35.29 -37.93 12.36
CA ARG A 1041 -36.76 -37.95 12.35
C ARG A 1041 -37.34 -37.20 13.56
N VAL A 1042 -38.59 -36.76 13.45
CA VAL A 1042 -39.41 -36.43 14.62
C VAL A 1042 -40.35 -37.58 14.94
N GLN A 1043 -40.26 -38.15 16.14
CA GLN A 1043 -41.18 -39.18 16.62
C GLN A 1043 -42.30 -38.52 17.45
N LEU A 1044 -43.54 -38.90 17.15
CA LEU A 1044 -44.72 -38.53 17.92
C LEU A 1044 -45.48 -39.81 18.31
N GLY A 1045 -45.59 -40.09 19.60
CA GLY A 1045 -46.21 -41.30 20.13
C GLY A 1045 -47.70 -41.14 20.47
N ASN A 1046 -48.47 -42.22 20.31
CA ASN A 1046 -49.85 -42.30 20.80
C ASN A 1046 -49.89 -42.13 22.33
N ALA A 1047 -50.96 -41.52 22.84
CA ALA A 1047 -51.15 -41.30 24.27
C ALA A 1047 -52.58 -41.63 24.69
N ASN A 1048 -52.76 -42.14 25.91
CA ASN A 1048 -54.07 -42.46 26.46
C ASN A 1048 -54.13 -41.97 27.91
N GLY A 1049 -55.25 -41.35 28.31
CA GLY A 1049 -55.43 -40.86 29.67
C GLY A 1049 -56.89 -40.60 30.01
N SER A 1050 -57.15 -40.12 31.22
CA SER A 1050 -58.49 -39.66 31.61
C SER A 1050 -58.80 -38.32 30.96
N GLU A 1051 -60.07 -38.12 30.61
CA GLU A 1051 -60.67 -36.85 30.22
C GLU A 1051 -60.53 -35.74 31.29
N LEU A 1052 -60.12 -36.09 32.51
CA LEU A 1052 -59.98 -35.19 33.65
C LEU A 1052 -58.53 -34.71 33.90
N LEU A 1053 -57.54 -35.25 33.18
CA LEU A 1053 -56.13 -34.92 33.34
C LEU A 1053 -55.51 -34.43 32.04
N ASN A 1054 -54.57 -33.50 32.13
CA ASN A 1054 -53.79 -33.09 30.96
C ASN A 1054 -52.96 -34.29 30.48
N LEU A 1055 -52.92 -34.49 29.17
CA LEU A 1055 -52.30 -35.66 28.57
C LEU A 1055 -50.95 -35.28 27.93
N PRO A 1056 -49.81 -35.71 28.50
CA PRO A 1056 -48.52 -35.54 27.87
C PRO A 1056 -48.40 -36.44 26.62
N LEU A 1057 -47.81 -35.89 25.57
CA LEU A 1057 -47.47 -36.60 24.33
C LEU A 1057 -45.97 -36.87 24.27
N ASP A 1058 -45.59 -38.05 23.78
CA ASP A 1058 -44.19 -38.41 23.56
C ASP A 1058 -43.70 -37.79 22.24
N LEU A 1059 -43.07 -36.62 22.32
CA LEU A 1059 -42.50 -35.89 21.19
C LEU A 1059 -40.98 -35.88 21.30
N ARG A 1060 -40.27 -36.51 20.35
CA ARG A 1060 -38.81 -36.62 20.37
C ARG A 1060 -38.18 -36.30 19.02
N LEU A 1061 -37.14 -35.46 19.03
CA LEU A 1061 -36.20 -35.32 17.92
C LEU A 1061 -35.18 -36.45 18.01
N GLN A 1062 -35.04 -37.23 16.94
CA GLN A 1062 -34.20 -38.42 16.93
C GLN A 1062 -33.27 -38.47 15.73
N TYR A 1063 -32.15 -39.17 15.89
CA TYR A 1063 -31.28 -39.58 14.79
C TYR A 1063 -31.01 -41.09 14.86
N TRP A 1064 -30.69 -41.70 13.72
CA TRP A 1064 -30.28 -43.10 13.69
C TRP A 1064 -28.80 -43.22 14.04
N ALA A 1065 -28.49 -43.88 15.17
CA ALA A 1065 -27.12 -43.99 15.65
C ALA A 1065 -26.36 -45.14 14.96
N SER A 1066 -26.96 -46.33 14.91
CA SER A 1066 -26.42 -47.52 14.23
C SER A 1066 -27.45 -48.64 14.19
N ALA A 1067 -27.18 -49.73 13.48
CA ALA A 1067 -28.01 -50.93 13.52
C ALA A 1067 -28.13 -51.55 14.94
N ALA A 1068 -27.11 -51.39 15.79
CA ALA A 1068 -27.09 -51.93 17.14
C ALA A 1068 -27.84 -51.03 18.15
N LEU A 1069 -27.76 -49.70 18.00
CA LEU A 1069 -28.33 -48.73 18.93
C LEU A 1069 -29.69 -48.18 18.48
N GLY A 1070 -30.03 -48.31 17.20
CA GLY A 1070 -31.28 -47.82 16.63
C GLY A 1070 -31.42 -46.29 16.69
N TRP A 1071 -32.66 -45.82 16.82
CA TRP A 1071 -33.01 -44.40 16.95
C TRP A 1071 -32.71 -43.88 18.36
N GLN A 1072 -31.96 -42.79 18.44
CA GLN A 1072 -31.56 -42.12 19.67
C GLN A 1072 -32.03 -40.67 19.68
N ASN A 1073 -32.24 -40.08 20.85
CA ASN A 1073 -32.62 -38.67 20.96
C ASN A 1073 -31.47 -37.77 20.49
N ASN A 1074 -31.76 -36.77 19.66
CA ASN A 1074 -30.75 -35.87 19.14
C ASN A 1074 -30.57 -34.64 20.04
N ALA A 1075 -29.74 -34.78 21.08
CA ALA A 1075 -29.46 -33.70 22.03
C ALA A 1075 -28.67 -32.51 21.44
N GLN A 1076 -28.17 -32.63 20.20
CA GLN A 1076 -27.40 -31.57 19.54
C GLN A 1076 -28.23 -30.78 18.52
N ASP A 1077 -29.50 -31.14 18.31
CA ASP A 1077 -30.38 -30.34 17.45
C ASP A 1077 -30.64 -28.99 18.12
N THR A 1078 -30.34 -27.91 17.40
CA THR A 1078 -30.60 -26.54 17.82
C THR A 1078 -31.41 -25.76 16.78
N CYS A 1079 -31.84 -26.40 15.70
CA CYS A 1079 -32.41 -25.74 14.53
C CYS A 1079 -33.90 -26.08 14.32
N THR A 1080 -34.39 -27.17 14.90
CA THR A 1080 -35.77 -27.62 14.71
C THR A 1080 -36.71 -26.95 15.70
N LEU A 1081 -37.27 -25.81 15.30
CA LEU A 1081 -38.22 -25.02 16.10
C LEU A 1081 -39.66 -25.54 15.93
N ILE A 1082 -40.23 -26.11 16.99
CA ILE A 1082 -41.59 -26.68 16.98
C ILE A 1082 -42.52 -25.80 17.81
N ASN A 1083 -43.62 -25.33 17.19
CA ASN A 1083 -44.65 -24.54 17.85
C ASN A 1083 -45.97 -25.32 17.95
N ALA A 1084 -46.82 -24.92 18.89
CA ALA A 1084 -48.16 -25.50 19.05
C ALA A 1084 -49.02 -25.36 17.77
N SER A 1085 -48.79 -24.31 16.97
CA SER A 1085 -49.51 -24.09 15.72
C SER A 1085 -49.14 -25.04 14.59
N ASP A 1086 -48.02 -25.76 14.70
CA ASP A 1086 -47.54 -26.68 13.65
C ASP A 1086 -48.29 -28.02 13.65
N PHE A 1087 -49.10 -28.27 14.68
CA PHE A 1087 -49.89 -29.49 14.84
C PHE A 1087 -51.29 -29.33 14.25
N ALA A 1088 -51.65 -30.27 13.38
CA ALA A 1088 -52.98 -30.42 12.83
C ALA A 1088 -53.76 -31.53 13.53
N PHE A 1089 -55.07 -31.30 13.70
CA PHE A 1089 -55.98 -32.17 14.43
C PHE A 1089 -57.07 -32.71 13.51
N ALA A 1090 -57.37 -33.99 13.67
CA ALA A 1090 -58.53 -34.65 13.09
C ALA A 1090 -59.27 -35.45 14.17
N PHE A 1091 -60.59 -35.55 14.05
CA PHE A 1091 -61.45 -36.23 15.04
C PHE A 1091 -62.27 -37.35 14.35
N PRO A 1092 -61.61 -38.43 13.85
CA PRO A 1092 -62.27 -39.40 12.98
C PRO A 1092 -63.05 -40.47 13.75
N GLY A 1093 -64.17 -40.94 13.18
CA GLY A 1093 -64.84 -42.20 13.57
C GLY A 1093 -66.18 -42.04 14.33
N ALA A 1094 -67.09 -42.99 14.10
CA ALA A 1094 -68.36 -43.08 14.83
C ALA A 1094 -68.13 -43.54 16.27
N GLY A 1095 -68.80 -42.90 17.24
CA GLY A 1095 -68.62 -43.16 18.67
C GLY A 1095 -67.53 -42.33 19.36
N ASN A 1096 -66.89 -41.40 18.65
CA ASN A 1096 -66.01 -40.40 19.24
C ASN A 1096 -66.84 -39.25 19.83
N THR A 1097 -66.79 -39.04 21.15
CA THR A 1097 -67.54 -37.94 21.82
C THR A 1097 -66.64 -36.76 22.22
N LEU A 1098 -65.42 -36.70 21.66
CA LEU A 1098 -64.53 -35.53 21.77
C LEU A 1098 -64.74 -34.64 20.55
N ALA A 1099 -65.25 -33.42 20.76
CA ALA A 1099 -65.46 -32.45 19.69
C ALA A 1099 -64.18 -31.68 19.36
N ALA A 1100 -64.18 -31.02 18.19
CA ALA A 1100 -63.04 -30.27 17.72
C ALA A 1100 -62.63 -29.16 18.71
N CYS A 1101 -61.35 -29.14 19.07
CA CYS A 1101 -60.74 -28.18 19.99
C CYS A 1101 -61.35 -28.13 21.42
N GLU A 1102 -62.02 -29.20 21.85
CA GLU A 1102 -62.27 -29.46 23.30
C GLU A 1102 -60.98 -29.86 24.04
N THR A 1103 -59.95 -30.23 23.28
CA THR A 1103 -58.56 -30.31 23.74
C THR A 1103 -57.68 -29.42 22.88
N ALA A 1104 -56.67 -28.80 23.48
CA ALA A 1104 -55.71 -27.95 22.81
C ALA A 1104 -54.29 -28.37 23.17
N ILE A 1105 -53.37 -28.27 22.22
CA ILE A 1105 -51.95 -28.56 22.46
C ILE A 1105 -51.21 -27.32 22.94
N THR A 1106 -50.34 -27.56 23.92
CA THR A 1106 -49.32 -26.62 24.38
C THR A 1106 -47.95 -27.28 24.19
N ILE A 1107 -46.98 -26.49 23.73
CA ILE A 1107 -45.58 -26.90 23.62
C ILE A 1107 -44.79 -26.11 24.65
N GLY A 1108 -44.22 -26.81 25.63
CA GLY A 1108 -43.27 -26.26 26.60
C GLY A 1108 -41.85 -26.74 26.30
N GLY A 1109 -40.86 -26.12 26.95
CA GLY A 1109 -39.44 -26.39 26.72
C GLY A 1109 -38.88 -25.62 25.52
N ALA A 1110 -37.67 -25.99 25.10
CA ALA A 1110 -36.96 -25.41 23.97
C ALA A 1110 -36.19 -26.51 23.25
N VAL A 1111 -35.86 -26.28 21.97
CA VAL A 1111 -35.04 -27.21 21.18
C VAL A 1111 -33.80 -27.65 21.98
N PRO A 1112 -33.45 -28.95 22.04
CA PRO A 1112 -34.12 -30.11 21.42
C PRO A 1112 -35.19 -30.79 22.29
N ASN A 1113 -35.46 -30.29 23.50
CA ASN A 1113 -36.31 -30.93 24.51
C ASN A 1113 -37.68 -30.25 24.61
N TYR A 1114 -38.65 -30.80 23.89
CA TYR A 1114 -40.03 -30.33 23.91
C TYR A 1114 -40.90 -31.17 24.83
N THR A 1115 -41.82 -30.50 25.54
CA THR A 1115 -42.92 -31.14 26.27
C THR A 1115 -44.22 -30.78 25.57
N ALA A 1116 -44.80 -31.73 24.84
CA ALA A 1116 -46.11 -31.56 24.21
C ALA A 1116 -47.20 -32.04 25.16
N THR A 1117 -48.15 -31.17 25.50
CA THR A 1117 -49.25 -31.50 26.42
C THR A 1117 -50.58 -31.06 25.85
N LEU A 1118 -51.54 -31.98 25.85
CA LEU A 1118 -52.93 -31.71 25.53
C LEU A 1118 -53.71 -31.36 26.80
N THR A 1119 -54.50 -30.29 26.74
CA THR A 1119 -55.37 -29.92 27.85
C THR A 1119 -56.50 -30.94 28.02
N ARG A 1120 -56.84 -31.25 29.28
CA ARG A 1120 -57.96 -32.13 29.61
C ARG A 1120 -59.28 -31.65 28.95
N PRO A 1121 -60.06 -32.53 28.30
CA PRO A 1121 -61.37 -32.19 27.71
C PRO A 1121 -62.50 -31.90 28.71
N GLY A 1122 -62.42 -32.46 29.93
CA GLY A 1122 -63.46 -32.34 30.95
C GLY A 1122 -64.46 -33.50 30.97
N VAL A 1123 -65.30 -33.51 32.00
CA VAL A 1123 -66.30 -34.57 32.26
C VAL A 1123 -67.27 -34.69 31.07
N GLY A 1124 -67.46 -35.89 30.55
CA GLY A 1124 -68.40 -36.18 29.45
C GLY A 1124 -67.80 -36.16 28.05
N ASN A 1125 -66.57 -35.66 27.88
CA ASN A 1125 -65.89 -35.49 26.59
C ASN A 1125 -64.88 -36.61 26.32
N SER A 1126 -65.31 -37.87 26.47
CA SER A 1126 -64.46 -39.05 26.20
C SER A 1126 -64.32 -39.30 24.70
N GLY A 1127 -63.13 -39.61 24.20
CA GLY A 1127 -62.96 -39.81 22.77
C GLY A 1127 -61.50 -39.81 22.36
N TRP A 1128 -61.24 -39.51 21.09
CA TRP A 1128 -59.87 -39.47 20.57
C TRP A 1128 -59.69 -38.39 19.50
N THR A 1129 -58.45 -37.99 19.29
CA THR A 1129 -58.03 -37.14 18.18
C THR A 1129 -56.75 -37.68 17.55
N ASP A 1130 -56.67 -37.60 16.23
CA ASP A 1130 -55.46 -37.86 15.46
C ASP A 1130 -54.73 -36.54 15.25
N ILE A 1131 -53.48 -36.49 15.69
CA ILE A 1131 -52.62 -35.32 15.70
C ILE A 1131 -51.48 -35.55 14.73
N THR A 1132 -51.19 -34.58 13.88
CA THR A 1132 -50.09 -34.62 12.91
C THR A 1132 -49.22 -33.39 13.07
N LEU A 1133 -47.91 -33.55 13.24
CA LEU A 1133 -46.97 -32.42 13.17
C LEU A 1133 -46.58 -32.17 11.72
N ASN A 1134 -46.87 -30.98 11.19
CA ASN A 1134 -46.51 -30.64 9.81
C ASN A 1134 -45.01 -30.33 9.71
N LEU A 1135 -44.28 -31.15 8.95
CA LEU A 1135 -42.86 -30.96 8.65
C LEU A 1135 -42.62 -30.54 7.19
N ASP A 1136 -43.61 -30.70 6.31
CA ASP A 1136 -43.52 -30.34 4.90
C ASP A 1136 -43.36 -28.83 4.67
N THR A 1137 -42.99 -28.42 3.46
CA THR A 1137 -42.94 -27.00 3.09
C THR A 1137 -44.31 -26.32 3.08
N VAL A 1138 -45.40 -27.10 3.03
CA VAL A 1138 -46.78 -26.64 3.08
C VAL A 1138 -47.52 -27.41 4.17
N ALA A 1139 -48.18 -26.68 5.07
CA ALA A 1139 -48.97 -27.26 6.16
C ALA A 1139 -50.32 -27.80 5.65
N SER A 1140 -50.88 -28.78 6.36
CA SER A 1140 -52.23 -29.31 6.10
C SER A 1140 -53.06 -29.41 7.38
N GLY A 1141 -54.38 -29.31 7.26
CA GLY A 1141 -55.33 -29.43 8.38
C GLY A 1141 -55.44 -28.19 9.27
N ASN A 1142 -56.21 -28.33 10.35
CA ASN A 1142 -56.53 -27.24 11.29
C ASN A 1142 -55.88 -27.47 12.65
N ARG A 1143 -55.44 -26.40 13.32
CA ARG A 1143 -54.79 -26.44 14.64
C ARG A 1143 -55.80 -26.31 15.77
N CYS A 1144 -55.50 -26.88 16.93
CA CYS A 1144 -56.22 -26.61 18.18
C CYS A 1144 -55.21 -26.11 19.24
N THR A 1145 -54.93 -24.80 19.26
CA THR A 1145 -53.98 -24.18 20.21
C THR A 1145 -54.67 -23.51 21.40
N THR A 1146 -56.00 -23.35 21.35
CA THR A 1146 -56.84 -22.84 22.44
C THR A 1146 -58.14 -23.63 22.47
N LEU A 1147 -58.79 -23.68 23.64
CA LEU A 1147 -60.08 -24.35 23.82
C LEU A 1147 -61.21 -23.51 23.20
N GLY A 1148 -62.15 -24.14 22.50
CA GLY A 1148 -63.33 -23.48 21.96
C GLY A 1148 -63.63 -23.84 20.49
N PRO A 1149 -64.08 -22.89 19.65
CA PRO A 1149 -64.51 -23.19 18.28
C PRO A 1149 -63.36 -23.77 17.43
N ALA A 1150 -63.73 -24.45 16.33
CA ALA A 1150 -62.78 -25.10 15.43
C ALA A 1150 -61.63 -24.14 15.03
N GLY A 1151 -60.40 -24.55 15.28
CA GLY A 1151 -59.25 -23.67 15.09
C GLY A 1151 -58.87 -23.45 13.63
N SER A 1152 -58.02 -22.44 13.40
CA SER A 1152 -57.58 -22.02 12.06
C SER A 1152 -56.66 -23.05 11.39
N ALA A 1153 -56.27 -22.80 10.13
CA ALA A 1153 -55.26 -23.62 9.45
C ALA A 1153 -53.96 -23.76 10.27
N ALA A 1154 -53.38 -24.96 10.25
CA ALA A 1154 -52.09 -25.24 10.89
C ALA A 1154 -50.93 -24.56 10.14
N THR A 1155 -49.82 -24.35 10.85
CA THR A 1155 -48.53 -23.94 10.27
C THR A 1155 -47.62 -25.15 10.10
N THR A 1156 -46.39 -24.95 9.63
CA THR A 1156 -45.41 -26.03 9.46
C THR A 1156 -44.04 -25.64 10.00
N VAL A 1157 -43.33 -26.64 10.51
CA VAL A 1157 -41.92 -26.53 10.94
C VAL A 1157 -40.99 -26.33 9.73
N ASN A 1158 -41.45 -26.68 8.51
CA ASN A 1158 -40.66 -26.59 7.27
C ASN A 1158 -39.32 -27.34 7.36
N SER A 1159 -39.35 -28.56 7.92
CA SER A 1159 -38.21 -29.46 8.08
C SER A 1159 -38.48 -30.82 7.44
N PRO A 1160 -38.67 -30.89 6.10
CA PRO A 1160 -39.11 -32.11 5.42
C PRO A 1160 -38.10 -33.27 5.52
N TRP A 1161 -36.84 -32.97 5.88
CA TRP A 1161 -35.77 -33.94 6.16
C TRP A 1161 -35.98 -34.74 7.45
N LEU A 1162 -36.92 -34.35 8.31
CA LEU A 1162 -37.27 -35.08 9.54
C LEU A 1162 -38.52 -35.97 9.40
N ARG A 1163 -39.08 -36.07 8.19
CA ARG A 1163 -40.15 -37.02 7.88
C ARG A 1163 -39.59 -38.44 7.89
N PHE A 1164 -40.43 -39.40 8.24
CA PHE A 1164 -40.01 -40.79 8.32
C PHE A 1164 -41.09 -41.73 7.77
N ASN A 1165 -40.67 -42.94 7.40
CA ASN A 1165 -41.58 -43.97 6.93
C ASN A 1165 -42.27 -44.65 8.11
N TRP A 1166 -43.41 -44.11 8.55
CA TRP A 1166 -44.17 -44.62 9.69
C TRP A 1166 -45.15 -45.74 9.32
N LYS A 1167 -45.70 -45.73 8.10
CA LYS A 1167 -46.84 -46.56 7.66
C LYS A 1167 -46.66 -47.20 6.28
N GLY A 1168 -45.43 -47.30 5.78
CA GLY A 1168 -45.11 -47.80 4.44
C GLY A 1168 -44.75 -46.71 3.42
N SER A 1169 -45.01 -45.43 3.73
CA SER A 1169 -44.57 -44.26 2.97
C SER A 1169 -43.97 -43.18 3.89
N ILE A 1170 -43.04 -42.38 3.36
CA ILE A 1170 -42.46 -41.22 4.06
C ILE A 1170 -43.56 -40.18 4.28
N GLY A 1171 -43.71 -39.71 5.52
CA GLY A 1171 -44.69 -38.68 5.85
C GLY A 1171 -44.46 -38.03 7.20
N ASN A 1172 -45.33 -37.04 7.49
CA ASN A 1172 -45.38 -36.36 8.78
C ASN A 1172 -45.68 -37.34 9.92
N PRO A 1173 -45.07 -37.17 11.11
CA PRO A 1173 -45.38 -38.00 12.25
C PRO A 1173 -46.80 -37.71 12.74
N SER A 1174 -47.52 -38.79 13.05
CA SER A 1174 -48.91 -38.72 13.54
C SER A 1174 -49.10 -39.61 14.76
N ALA A 1175 -49.95 -39.17 15.68
CA ALA A 1175 -50.30 -39.89 16.89
C ALA A 1175 -51.79 -39.78 17.18
N ARG A 1176 -52.35 -40.80 17.82
CA ARG A 1176 -53.69 -40.78 18.40
C ARG A 1176 -53.60 -40.48 19.90
N ALA A 1177 -54.31 -39.44 20.31
CA ALA A 1177 -54.53 -39.12 21.71
C ALA A 1177 -55.95 -39.52 22.13
N THR A 1178 -56.08 -40.35 23.16
CA THR A 1178 -57.36 -40.90 23.62
C THR A 1178 -57.65 -40.46 25.06
N PHE A 1179 -58.87 -39.99 25.32
CA PHE A 1179 -59.35 -39.51 26.62
C PHE A 1179 -60.55 -40.32 27.10
N GLY A 1180 -60.50 -40.89 28.31
CA GLY A 1180 -61.66 -41.47 29.00
C GLY A 1180 -62.28 -42.74 28.38
N VAL A 1181 -61.78 -43.22 27.23
CA VAL A 1181 -62.25 -44.44 26.54
C VAL A 1181 -61.78 -45.70 27.26
N TYR A 1182 -60.53 -45.73 27.73
CA TYR A 1182 -59.97 -46.84 28.51
C TYR A 1182 -60.10 -46.52 30.00
N LYS A 1183 -61.22 -46.92 30.62
CA LYS A 1183 -61.45 -46.76 32.06
C LYS A 1183 -60.83 -47.93 32.81
N SER A 1184 -59.68 -47.72 33.45
CA SER A 1184 -59.29 -48.61 34.56
C SER A 1184 -60.09 -48.18 35.79
N GLY A 1185 -60.68 -49.13 36.52
CA GLY A 1185 -61.31 -48.84 37.81
C GLY A 1185 -60.29 -48.23 38.81
N PRO A 1186 -60.70 -47.85 40.04
CA PRO A 1186 -59.80 -47.20 41.00
C PRO A 1186 -58.57 -48.07 41.30
N ILE A 1187 -57.38 -47.65 40.87
CA ILE A 1187 -56.10 -48.29 41.19
C ILE A 1187 -55.50 -47.57 42.40
N ILE A 1188 -55.40 -48.26 43.54
CA ILE A 1188 -54.94 -47.71 44.83
C ILE A 1188 -53.42 -47.85 45.04
N HIS A 1189 -52.66 -48.53 44.17
CA HIS A 1189 -51.18 -48.52 44.24
C HIS A 1189 -50.52 -48.92 42.92
N ARG A 1190 -49.56 -48.13 42.43
CA ARG A 1190 -48.56 -48.55 41.43
C ARG A 1190 -47.18 -48.19 41.97
N ARG A 1191 -46.37 -49.21 42.26
CA ARG A 1191 -44.99 -49.06 42.76
C ARG A 1191 -44.07 -49.04 41.55
N GLU A 1192 -43.43 -47.92 41.27
CA GLU A 1192 -42.39 -47.83 40.26
C GLU A 1192 -41.09 -48.38 40.87
N MET A 1193 -40.53 -49.45 40.26
CA MET A 1193 -39.12 -49.78 40.43
C MET A 1193 -38.39 -49.18 39.23
N TYR A 1194 -37.33 -48.42 39.55
CA TYR A 1194 -36.51 -47.60 38.65
C TYR A 1194 -35.99 -48.33 37.42
#